data_AF-A0A6C7E9B4-F1
#
_entry.id   AF-A0A6C7E9B4-F1
#
_cell.length_a   1.000
_cell.length_b   1.000
_cell.length_c   1.000
_cell.angle_alpha   90.00
_cell.angle_beta   90.00
_cell.angle_gamma   90.00
#
_symmetry.space_group_name_H-M   'P 1'
#
loop_
_entity.id
_entity.type
_entity.pdbx_description
1 polymer ?
#
loop_
_entity_poly.entity_id
_entity_poly.type
_entity_poly.pdbx_seq_one_letter_code
_entity_poly.pdbx_strand_id
1 'polypeptide(L)'
;MCGIIAVVGRPPTRPVPSAENLVGGLDAALEVQPDLPAMTSAVRTVDAALHGLPGVLALTGLVDIVASLTSRLDRLDAFAAEREAELDQNDAGLVGDALETANAELIDLKDALWAVRNDRFRTVREVEALAGRDANRSALAAYLVAQQAFSALDRLEVRGRDSAGIHLYVRNHDIAPDALATLLAERGHDPLFESGSVVATDTPEGPVLSFVYKKAAEIGELGDNTAALRAALARDQLFRRAVSSPDAQATLLGHTRWASVGIISEPNTHPLNSEESERSGGDACPYVVGALNGDVDNHGDLRIEHSLSIPGQITTDAKVIPTITAHHLADGVELVDAFRRTVATFEGSVAIGVMAADHPSTLLLALRGSGQGLYIGLGDDCYVVASEPYGVVEETSRYVRMDGEHGGEIVALDASLAGEVGGVSRFSYDGSPRPVIDDDVSSAEVTTRDIDRGDAPHFLLKEISEAPDSFAKTLRGKIAATGDGNLRAVVGARALPQTIAEKLADGTITRIRVIGQGTAAVAGQSTAAILDELTDSSLDVDAITATELSGFHLRLDMSDTLAIAVSQSGTTTDTNRTVDLIRSRGGMVIGIVNRRGSDLTDKADGVMFTSDGRDVEMSVASTKAFYAQVAAGALLSCAIAEAAAGDDGGDIRRRTQLLGSLRAMPDAMRTTLARRDVVADAARRLAPPKRYWAVVGNGPNKVAAEEVRIKLSELCYKSMACDSTEDKKHIDLSSEPLILVCAAGLEGSTADDVAKEVAIFKAHKATPIVFATEGETRYNAAAVIEVPQVDPTLGFVLSAMVGHLFGYEAALAIDASAHPLRHAREEIERVVGDGLSGDAALGRLRRDLAHAADRFDDGLRSNLFDGHLEASTAVRLSGIFRDLLSDRPLESYQRSSGKVVTPSSFVDDLVAALTAAIEELTRPVDTIKHQAKTVTVGISRSDEGIIDRPLVQAVLEAGAGRDVLSYRSLKVLADLDPAVAGVRGFTRYDIDGDAINVIDRGGISRDLPSRVEGVGVLRGTKHRVASEQEVLVAAGRSDGRLLIFVPEVKSGETTGLVLLHVAFHDTLPADVMRGVLQGYDTRYDRLVDWVNETEGAFDESLLGTISVEELLIGPISATADHWRESNR
;
A
#
# COMPACT_ATOMS: atom_id res chain seq x y z
N MET A 1 3.45 0.33 1.79
CA MET A 1 2.88 -0.23 3.03
C MET A 1 4.01 -0.41 4.01
N CYS A 2 4.21 0.62 4.83
CA CYS A 2 4.68 0.44 6.19
C CYS A 2 3.91 -0.69 6.87
N GLY A 3 4.53 -1.44 7.77
CA GLY A 3 3.85 -2.50 8.48
C GLY A 3 4.05 -2.37 9.96
N ILE A 4 2.98 -2.31 10.74
CA ILE A 4 3.01 -2.65 12.17
C ILE A 4 3.06 -4.18 12.26
N ILE A 5 3.99 -4.68 13.08
CA ILE A 5 4.10 -6.09 13.43
C ILE A 5 4.03 -6.17 14.95
N ALA A 6 3.29 -7.11 15.51
CA ALA A 6 3.39 -7.39 16.94
C ALA A 6 3.22 -8.88 17.21
N VAL A 7 3.92 -9.36 18.24
CA VAL A 7 3.84 -10.76 18.68
C VAL A 7 3.68 -10.76 20.19
N VAL A 8 2.52 -11.24 20.64
CA VAL A 8 2.18 -11.50 22.04
C VAL A 8 1.87 -12.99 22.18
N GLY A 9 2.36 -13.64 23.22
CA GLY A 9 2.20 -15.08 23.37
C GLY A 9 2.07 -15.55 24.82
N ARG A 10 1.64 -16.81 24.94
CA ARG A 10 1.54 -17.55 26.22
C ARG A 10 2.50 -18.74 26.25
N PRO A 11 2.76 -19.31 27.45
CA PRO A 11 3.45 -20.59 27.55
C PRO A 11 2.72 -21.67 26.73
N PRO A 12 3.44 -22.61 26.10
CA PRO A 12 2.84 -23.53 25.17
C PRO A 12 1.88 -24.51 25.87
N THR A 13 0.72 -24.69 25.26
CA THR A 13 -0.35 -25.59 25.75
C THR A 13 -0.15 -27.05 25.32
N ARG A 14 0.62 -27.27 24.25
CA ARG A 14 0.87 -28.57 23.63
C ARG A 14 2.24 -29.17 24.03
N PRO A 15 2.37 -30.51 24.13
CA PRO A 15 3.65 -31.15 24.42
C PRO A 15 4.62 -31.06 23.24
N VAL A 16 5.92 -31.20 23.52
CA VAL A 16 6.96 -31.31 22.49
C VAL A 16 6.76 -32.63 21.74
N PRO A 17 6.61 -32.63 20.39
CA PRO A 17 6.43 -33.86 19.63
C PRO A 17 7.69 -34.74 19.67
N SER A 18 7.50 -36.05 19.64
CA SER A 18 8.61 -37.00 19.54
C SER A 18 9.12 -37.11 18.10
N ALA A 19 10.41 -37.45 17.97
CA ALA A 19 11.01 -37.74 16.66
C ALA A 19 10.26 -38.84 15.90
N GLU A 20 9.83 -39.88 16.61
CA GLU A 20 9.06 -41.01 16.05
C GLU A 20 7.72 -40.53 15.46
N ASN A 21 7.02 -39.61 16.12
CA ASN A 21 5.76 -39.06 15.62
C ASN A 21 5.97 -38.25 14.34
N LEU A 22 7.01 -37.40 14.30
CA LEU A 22 7.30 -36.56 13.12
C LEU A 22 7.71 -37.39 11.91
N VAL A 23 8.61 -38.35 12.12
CA VAL A 23 9.08 -39.27 11.07
C VAL A 23 7.94 -40.17 10.59
N GLY A 24 7.19 -40.76 11.52
CA GLY A 24 6.03 -41.61 11.22
C GLY A 24 4.93 -40.88 10.46
N GLY A 25 4.71 -39.59 10.74
CA GLY A 25 3.73 -38.77 10.01
C GLY A 25 4.09 -38.59 8.52
N LEU A 26 5.36 -38.33 8.20
CA LEU A 26 5.81 -38.25 6.81
C LEU A 26 5.90 -39.63 6.13
N ASP A 27 6.22 -40.69 6.88
CA ASP A 27 6.15 -42.06 6.35
C ASP A 27 4.70 -42.44 5.98
N ALA A 28 3.71 -42.06 6.80
CA ALA A 28 2.30 -42.25 6.48
C ALA A 28 1.88 -41.50 5.20
N ALA A 29 2.39 -40.28 4.98
CA ALA A 29 2.15 -39.55 3.74
C ALA A 29 2.72 -40.29 2.50
N LEU A 30 3.87 -40.95 2.64
CA LEU A 30 4.47 -41.75 1.57
C LEU A 30 3.70 -43.06 1.30
N GLU A 31 3.10 -43.67 2.33
CA GLU A 31 2.35 -44.92 2.21
C GLU A 31 1.01 -44.78 1.48
N VAL A 32 0.38 -43.60 1.55
CA VAL A 32 -0.95 -43.34 0.94
C VAL A 32 -0.89 -42.81 -0.50
N GLN A 33 0.30 -42.81 -1.13
CA GLN A 33 0.43 -42.43 -2.54
C GLN A 33 -0.43 -43.34 -3.46
N PRO A 34 -1.12 -42.79 -4.49
CA PRO A 34 -1.07 -41.41 -4.98
C PRO A 34 -2.23 -40.49 -4.51
N ASP A 35 -2.87 -40.76 -3.37
CA ASP A 35 -4.03 -39.98 -2.87
C ASP A 35 -3.60 -38.60 -2.32
N LEU A 36 -3.71 -37.56 -3.15
CA LEU A 36 -3.28 -36.19 -2.81
C LEU A 36 -3.93 -35.65 -1.52
N PRO A 37 -5.27 -35.68 -1.34
CA PRO A 37 -5.89 -35.26 -0.08
C PRO A 37 -5.36 -35.99 1.16
N ALA A 38 -5.19 -37.32 1.10
CA ALA A 38 -4.68 -38.09 2.22
C ALA A 38 -3.21 -37.76 2.54
N MET A 39 -2.38 -37.59 1.50
CA MET A 39 -0.99 -37.16 1.63
C MET A 39 -0.91 -35.79 2.30
N THR A 40 -1.68 -34.81 1.80
CA THR A 40 -1.73 -33.45 2.33
C THR A 40 -2.12 -33.44 3.81
N SER A 41 -3.14 -34.22 4.20
CA SER A 41 -3.59 -34.34 5.58
C SER A 41 -2.47 -34.86 6.51
N ALA A 42 -1.73 -35.88 6.07
CA ALA A 42 -0.60 -36.43 6.84
C ALA A 42 0.54 -35.40 6.99
N VAL A 43 0.89 -34.67 5.92
CA VAL A 43 1.92 -33.62 5.98
C VAL A 43 1.48 -32.45 6.87
N ARG A 44 0.22 -31.99 6.77
CA ARG A 44 -0.33 -30.94 7.64
C ARG A 44 -0.35 -31.32 9.11
N THR A 45 -0.49 -32.61 9.43
CA THR A 45 -0.36 -33.09 10.81
C THR A 45 1.06 -32.90 11.36
N VAL A 46 2.08 -33.11 10.51
CA VAL A 46 3.49 -32.87 10.87
C VAL A 46 3.77 -31.37 11.00
N ASP A 47 3.26 -30.55 10.07
CA ASP A 47 3.37 -29.09 10.14
C ASP A 47 2.77 -28.53 11.45
N ALA A 48 1.53 -28.89 11.77
CA ALA A 48 0.87 -28.49 13.01
C ALA A 48 1.65 -28.95 14.26
N ALA A 49 2.24 -30.15 14.24
CA ALA A 49 3.08 -30.62 15.34
C ALA A 49 4.36 -29.76 15.53
N LEU A 50 4.82 -29.06 14.49
CA LEU A 50 6.01 -28.22 14.47
C LEU A 50 5.74 -26.72 14.72
N HIS A 51 4.50 -26.30 14.99
CA HIS A 51 4.15 -24.89 15.23
C HIS A 51 4.65 -24.29 16.56
N GLY A 52 5.18 -23.08 16.57
CA GLY A 52 5.57 -22.41 17.81
C GLY A 52 6.67 -23.14 18.61
N LEU A 53 6.77 -22.83 19.91
CA LEU A 53 7.89 -23.27 20.76
C LEU A 53 8.08 -24.79 20.83
N PRO A 54 7.03 -25.64 20.94
CA PRO A 54 7.25 -27.08 21.05
C PRO A 54 7.86 -27.68 19.77
N GLY A 55 7.57 -27.12 18.60
CA GLY A 55 8.22 -27.52 17.35
C GLY A 55 9.69 -27.10 17.30
N VAL A 56 10.00 -25.88 17.75
CA VAL A 56 11.38 -25.42 17.89
C VAL A 56 12.17 -26.35 18.80
N LEU A 57 11.63 -26.67 19.98
CA LEU A 57 12.27 -27.58 20.94
C LEU A 57 12.44 -29.01 20.40
N ALA A 58 11.56 -29.45 19.51
CA ALA A 58 11.63 -30.80 18.93
C ALA A 58 12.73 -30.95 17.88
N LEU A 59 13.23 -29.86 17.30
CA LEU A 59 14.23 -29.88 16.22
C LEU A 59 15.58 -29.25 16.61
N THR A 60 15.59 -28.36 17.62
CA THR A 60 16.80 -27.68 18.09
C THR A 60 17.88 -28.68 18.50
N GLY A 61 19.07 -28.56 17.91
CA GLY A 61 20.23 -29.40 18.19
C GLY A 61 20.14 -30.84 17.64
N LEU A 62 19.09 -31.20 16.89
CA LEU A 62 18.83 -32.57 16.44
C LEU A 62 18.98 -32.75 14.91
N VAL A 63 20.22 -32.58 14.45
CA VAL A 63 20.59 -32.61 13.01
C VAL A 63 20.14 -33.90 12.30
N ASP A 64 20.25 -35.06 12.97
CA ASP A 64 19.88 -36.36 12.39
C ASP A 64 18.36 -36.47 12.11
N ILE A 65 17.54 -35.85 12.96
CA ILE A 65 16.08 -35.84 12.78
C ILE A 65 15.71 -34.95 11.60
N VAL A 66 16.28 -33.74 11.54
CA VAL A 66 16.05 -32.82 10.41
C VAL A 66 16.44 -33.49 9.09
N ALA A 67 17.61 -34.13 9.01
CA ALA A 67 18.03 -34.86 7.81
C ALA A 67 17.06 -36.00 7.42
N SER A 68 16.56 -36.74 8.41
CA SER A 68 15.57 -37.82 8.21
C SER A 68 14.24 -37.30 7.66
N LEU A 69 13.76 -36.15 8.14
CA LEU A 69 12.55 -35.50 7.64
C LEU A 69 12.78 -34.92 6.23
N THR A 70 13.90 -34.23 6.00
CA THR A 70 14.26 -33.69 4.67
C THR A 70 14.26 -34.77 3.60
N SER A 71 14.85 -35.95 3.86
CA SER A 71 14.86 -37.05 2.90
C SER A 71 13.46 -37.55 2.51
N ARG A 72 12.46 -37.43 3.38
CA ARG A 72 11.07 -37.81 3.10
C ARG A 72 10.34 -36.72 2.33
N LEU A 73 10.53 -35.46 2.74
CA LEU A 73 10.03 -34.31 2.00
C LEU A 73 10.57 -34.32 0.55
N ASP A 74 11.84 -34.65 0.32
CA ASP A 74 12.42 -34.73 -1.04
C ASP A 74 11.68 -35.75 -1.93
N ARG A 75 11.23 -36.87 -1.35
CA ARG A 75 10.45 -37.89 -2.09
C ARG A 75 9.03 -37.42 -2.39
N LEU A 76 8.41 -36.69 -1.46
CA LEU A 76 7.07 -36.13 -1.64
C LEU A 76 7.09 -34.96 -2.66
N ASP A 77 8.12 -34.12 -2.62
CA ASP A 77 8.35 -33.04 -3.58
C ASP A 77 8.56 -33.59 -5.00
N ALA A 78 9.35 -34.66 -5.14
CA ALA A 78 9.54 -35.33 -6.43
C ALA A 78 8.21 -35.87 -6.99
N PHE A 79 7.39 -36.49 -6.15
CA PHE A 79 6.05 -36.95 -6.54
C PHE A 79 5.13 -35.78 -6.96
N ALA A 80 5.12 -34.68 -6.20
CA ALA A 80 4.33 -33.49 -6.53
C ALA A 80 4.77 -32.88 -7.86
N ALA A 81 6.07 -32.84 -8.15
CA ALA A 81 6.61 -32.34 -9.42
C ALA A 81 6.22 -33.23 -10.61
N GLU A 82 6.26 -34.57 -10.45
CA GLU A 82 5.78 -35.51 -11.46
C GLU A 82 4.28 -35.28 -11.76
N ARG A 83 3.47 -35.11 -10.72
CA ARG A 83 2.02 -34.84 -10.85
C ARG A 83 1.71 -33.51 -11.51
N GLU A 84 2.51 -32.48 -11.24
CA GLU A 84 2.37 -31.17 -11.91
C GLU A 84 2.62 -31.29 -13.41
N ALA A 85 3.68 -32.02 -13.81
CA ALA A 85 4.01 -32.25 -15.21
C ALA A 85 2.91 -33.05 -15.96
N GLU A 86 2.26 -34.00 -15.30
CA GLU A 86 1.10 -34.73 -15.83
C GLU A 86 -0.12 -33.80 -16.05
N LEU A 87 -0.37 -32.88 -15.11
CA LEU A 87 -1.45 -31.89 -15.23
C LEU A 87 -1.18 -30.85 -16.33
N ASP A 88 0.08 -30.46 -16.52
CA ASP A 88 0.48 -29.55 -17.60
C ASP A 88 0.32 -30.15 -18.99
N GLN A 89 0.64 -31.44 -19.13
CA GLN A 89 0.40 -32.18 -20.39
C GLN A 89 -1.07 -32.56 -20.56
N ASN A 90 -1.86 -32.48 -19.48
CA ASN A 90 -3.23 -32.97 -19.38
C ASN A 90 -3.35 -34.44 -19.83
N ASP A 91 -2.37 -35.28 -19.45
CA ASP A 91 -2.30 -36.70 -19.86
C ASP A 91 -3.52 -37.51 -19.40
N ALA A 92 -4.17 -37.07 -18.33
CA ALA A 92 -5.39 -37.65 -17.78
C ALA A 92 -6.68 -37.26 -18.54
N GLY A 93 -6.60 -36.34 -19.50
CA GLY A 93 -7.77 -35.87 -20.26
C GLY A 93 -8.83 -35.18 -19.40
N LEU A 94 -8.42 -34.56 -18.29
CA LEU A 94 -9.33 -33.82 -17.40
C LEU A 94 -9.78 -32.53 -18.08
N VAL A 95 -11.05 -32.16 -17.90
CA VAL A 95 -11.64 -30.96 -18.51
C VAL A 95 -12.48 -30.22 -17.48
N GLY A 96 -12.43 -28.89 -17.52
CA GLY A 96 -13.22 -28.02 -16.64
C GLY A 96 -12.91 -28.22 -15.16
N ASP A 97 -13.95 -28.29 -14.33
CA ASP A 97 -13.89 -28.31 -12.86
C ASP A 97 -13.05 -29.48 -12.30
N ALA A 98 -12.97 -30.61 -12.99
CA ALA A 98 -12.17 -31.75 -12.55
C ALA A 98 -10.67 -31.47 -12.60
N LEU A 99 -10.22 -30.70 -13.60
CA LEU A 99 -8.81 -30.27 -13.69
C LEU A 99 -8.51 -29.20 -12.64
N GLU A 100 -9.44 -28.27 -12.39
CA GLU A 100 -9.29 -27.26 -11.34
C GLU A 100 -9.18 -27.92 -9.96
N THR A 101 -10.00 -28.93 -9.69
CA THR A 101 -9.95 -29.70 -8.43
C THR A 101 -8.62 -30.42 -8.26
N ALA A 102 -8.16 -31.15 -9.28
CA ALA A 102 -6.87 -31.84 -9.22
C ALA A 102 -5.68 -30.88 -9.04
N ASN A 103 -5.74 -29.70 -9.66
CA ASN A 103 -4.74 -28.67 -9.48
C ASN A 103 -4.78 -28.07 -8.06
N ALA A 104 -5.96 -27.82 -7.51
CA ALA A 104 -6.11 -27.34 -6.14
C ALA A 104 -5.55 -28.34 -5.11
N GLU A 105 -5.87 -29.63 -5.25
CA GLU A 105 -5.34 -30.69 -4.39
C GLU A 105 -3.81 -30.79 -4.45
N LEU A 106 -3.22 -30.64 -5.64
CA LEU A 106 -1.77 -30.62 -5.80
C LEU A 106 -1.13 -29.38 -5.16
N ILE A 107 -1.74 -28.22 -5.33
CA ILE A 107 -1.28 -26.97 -4.70
C ILE A 107 -1.31 -27.13 -3.17
N ASP A 108 -2.38 -27.69 -2.60
CA ASP A 108 -2.49 -27.92 -1.16
C ASP A 108 -1.37 -28.83 -0.61
N LEU A 109 -0.98 -29.86 -1.38
CA LEU A 109 0.16 -30.72 -1.02
C LEU A 109 1.46 -29.92 -1.04
N LYS A 110 1.71 -29.16 -2.12
CA LYS A 110 2.93 -28.35 -2.27
C LYS A 110 3.06 -27.30 -1.17
N ASP A 111 1.95 -26.71 -0.74
CA ASP A 111 1.91 -25.73 0.34
C ASP A 111 2.20 -26.38 1.70
N ALA A 112 1.63 -27.56 1.97
CA ALA A 112 1.93 -28.30 3.20
C ALA A 112 3.40 -28.74 3.26
N LEU A 113 3.97 -29.20 2.14
CA LEU A 113 5.39 -29.54 2.04
C LEU A 113 6.29 -28.31 2.24
N TRP A 114 5.90 -27.19 1.63
CA TRP A 114 6.58 -25.92 1.77
C TRP A 114 6.59 -25.43 3.22
N ALA A 115 5.44 -25.46 3.91
CA ALA A 115 5.33 -25.01 5.29
C ALA A 115 6.33 -25.75 6.20
N VAL A 116 6.39 -27.08 6.11
CA VAL A 116 7.36 -27.87 6.90
C VAL A 116 8.80 -27.50 6.54
N ARG A 117 9.13 -27.44 5.25
CA ARG A 117 10.51 -27.27 4.77
C ARG A 117 11.05 -25.86 4.95
N ASN A 118 10.25 -24.85 4.57
CA ASN A 118 10.71 -23.48 4.38
C ASN A 118 10.23 -22.52 5.47
N ASP A 119 9.17 -22.88 6.20
CA ASP A 119 8.72 -22.09 7.35
C ASP A 119 9.23 -22.72 8.66
N ARG A 120 8.90 -24.00 8.94
CA ARG A 120 9.26 -24.64 10.21
C ARG A 120 10.77 -24.84 10.37
N PHE A 121 11.44 -25.46 9.40
CA PHE A 121 12.89 -25.68 9.53
C PHE A 121 13.69 -24.37 9.47
N ARG A 122 13.24 -23.39 8.68
CA ARG A 122 13.84 -22.05 8.66
C ARG A 122 13.72 -21.41 10.03
N THR A 123 12.52 -21.38 10.62
CA THR A 123 12.30 -20.77 11.93
C THR A 123 13.18 -21.40 13.01
N VAL A 124 13.34 -22.74 13.03
CA VAL A 124 14.29 -23.41 13.93
C VAL A 124 15.71 -22.89 13.72
N ARG A 125 16.20 -22.88 12.47
CA ARG A 125 17.56 -22.46 12.13
C ARG A 125 17.83 -21.00 12.51
N GLU A 126 16.89 -20.10 12.23
CA GLU A 126 17.04 -18.68 12.54
C GLU A 126 16.97 -18.43 14.06
N VAL A 127 16.09 -19.13 14.79
CA VAL A 127 16.06 -19.08 16.26
C VAL A 127 17.37 -19.58 16.86
N GLU A 128 17.92 -20.69 16.38
CA GLU A 128 19.23 -21.20 16.82
C GLU A 128 20.37 -20.21 16.54
N ALA A 129 20.33 -19.54 15.38
CA ALA A 129 21.32 -18.54 14.99
C ALA A 129 21.28 -17.30 15.90
N LEU A 130 20.08 -16.86 16.31
CA LEU A 130 19.91 -15.73 17.23
C LEU A 130 20.25 -16.11 18.68
N ALA A 131 19.73 -17.24 19.16
CA ALA A 131 19.81 -17.65 20.55
C ALA A 131 21.19 -18.17 20.95
N GLY A 132 21.85 -18.88 20.02
CA GLY A 132 23.07 -19.64 20.28
C GLY A 132 22.79 -21.05 20.80
N ARG A 133 23.80 -21.93 20.71
CA ARG A 133 23.66 -23.39 20.93
C ARG A 133 23.22 -23.80 22.34
N ASP A 134 23.55 -23.02 23.36
CA ASP A 134 23.29 -23.36 24.77
C ASP A 134 22.08 -22.61 25.34
N ALA A 135 21.22 -22.06 24.48
CA ALA A 135 20.02 -21.34 24.90
C ALA A 135 19.05 -22.27 25.62
N ASN A 136 18.56 -21.82 26.78
CA ASN A 136 17.52 -22.55 27.51
C ASN A 136 16.13 -22.31 26.89
N ARG A 137 15.11 -23.00 27.42
CA ARG A 137 13.74 -22.93 26.92
C ARG A 137 13.19 -21.51 26.81
N SER A 138 13.43 -20.66 27.80
CA SER A 138 12.89 -19.30 27.88
C SER A 138 13.60 -18.36 26.92
N ALA A 139 14.92 -18.54 26.74
CA ALA A 139 15.67 -17.86 25.70
C ALA A 139 15.16 -18.25 24.31
N LEU A 140 14.98 -19.54 24.02
CA LEU A 140 14.42 -20.01 22.74
C LEU A 140 13.02 -19.44 22.48
N ALA A 141 12.17 -19.33 23.51
CA ALA A 141 10.85 -18.71 23.41
C ALA A 141 10.94 -17.22 23.04
N ALA A 142 11.81 -16.46 23.69
CA ALA A 142 11.98 -15.03 23.40
C ALA A 142 12.57 -14.78 22.01
N TYR A 143 13.54 -15.59 21.58
CA TYR A 143 14.09 -15.48 20.22
C TYR A 143 13.12 -15.98 19.15
N LEU A 144 12.20 -16.90 19.47
CA LEU A 144 11.09 -17.26 18.59
C LEU A 144 10.15 -16.07 18.36
N VAL A 145 9.76 -15.34 19.42
CA VAL A 145 8.96 -14.10 19.30
C VAL A 145 9.65 -13.10 18.37
N ALA A 146 10.96 -12.90 18.53
CA ALA A 146 11.74 -12.04 17.64
C ALA A 146 11.77 -12.56 16.19
N GLN A 147 11.97 -13.87 15.99
CA GLN A 147 12.03 -14.47 14.66
C GLN A 147 10.69 -14.41 13.93
N GLN A 148 9.57 -14.65 14.62
CA GLN A 148 8.22 -14.50 14.05
C GLN A 148 8.02 -13.07 13.54
N ALA A 149 8.42 -12.08 14.34
CA ALA A 149 8.35 -10.68 13.94
C ALA A 149 9.28 -10.37 12.75
N PHE A 150 10.53 -10.87 12.75
CA PHE A 150 11.43 -10.69 11.62
C PHE A 150 10.92 -11.34 10.34
N SER A 151 10.28 -12.49 10.43
CA SER A 151 9.68 -13.15 9.27
C SER A 151 8.52 -12.33 8.68
N ALA A 152 7.71 -11.70 9.54
CA ALA A 152 6.69 -10.76 9.10
C ALA A 152 7.31 -9.50 8.47
N LEU A 153 8.35 -8.93 9.10
CA LEU A 153 9.08 -7.77 8.58
C LEU A 153 9.70 -8.05 7.20
N ASP A 154 10.36 -9.20 7.00
CA ASP A 154 10.96 -9.61 5.72
C ASP A 154 9.93 -9.55 4.56
N ARG A 155 8.66 -9.85 4.84
CA ARG A 155 7.57 -9.87 3.85
C ARG A 155 6.91 -8.51 3.65
N LEU A 156 6.99 -7.63 4.67
CA LEU A 156 6.38 -6.29 4.64
C LEU A 156 7.37 -5.23 4.13
N GLU A 157 8.68 -5.45 4.25
CA GLU A 157 9.73 -4.50 3.83
C GLU A 157 9.67 -4.19 2.32
N VAL A 158 9.06 -5.06 1.51
CA VAL A 158 8.83 -4.88 0.05
C VAL A 158 8.10 -3.56 -0.25
N ARG A 159 7.34 -3.02 0.71
CA ARG A 159 6.51 -1.84 0.52
C ARG A 159 6.81 -0.68 1.48
N GLY A 160 7.83 -0.81 2.34
CA GLY A 160 8.21 0.19 3.34
C GLY A 160 9.64 -0.08 3.81
N ARG A 161 10.61 0.66 3.26
CA ARG A 161 12.04 0.32 3.36
C ARG A 161 12.90 1.40 4.02
N ASP A 162 12.40 2.62 4.18
CA ASP A 162 13.22 3.75 4.63
C ASP A 162 13.86 3.48 6.00
N SER A 163 13.11 2.81 6.88
CA SER A 163 13.62 2.35 8.16
C SER A 163 12.79 1.20 8.73
N ALA A 164 13.37 0.40 9.62
CA ALA A 164 12.66 -0.60 10.39
C ALA A 164 13.14 -0.60 11.84
N GLY A 165 12.24 -0.94 12.76
CA GLY A 165 12.57 -1.07 14.17
C GLY A 165 11.74 -2.14 14.86
N ILE A 166 12.31 -2.70 15.92
CA ILE A 166 11.63 -3.59 16.84
C ILE A 166 11.87 -3.13 18.27
N HIS A 167 10.85 -3.31 19.10
CA HIS A 167 10.86 -3.09 20.53
C HIS A 167 10.43 -4.37 21.23
N LEU A 168 11.14 -4.75 22.29
CA LEU A 168 10.81 -5.90 23.12
C LEU A 168 10.68 -5.50 24.59
N TYR A 169 9.61 -5.97 25.23
CA TYR A 169 9.55 -6.05 26.69
C TYR A 169 9.99 -7.43 27.15
N VAL A 170 10.90 -7.49 28.13
CA VAL A 170 11.29 -8.73 28.82
C VAL A 170 10.90 -8.62 30.28
N ARG A 171 10.06 -9.55 30.74
CA ARG A 171 9.60 -9.67 32.14
C ARG A 171 10.11 -10.95 32.79
N ASN A 172 9.98 -11.05 34.11
CA ASN A 172 10.40 -12.20 34.92
C ASN A 172 11.89 -12.56 34.79
N HIS A 173 12.75 -11.55 34.56
CA HIS A 173 14.19 -11.75 34.60
C HIS A 173 14.69 -11.86 36.05
N ASP A 174 15.80 -12.57 36.24
CA ASP A 174 16.44 -12.79 37.55
C ASP A 174 17.71 -11.93 37.74
N ILE A 175 17.90 -10.90 36.92
CA ILE A 175 19.00 -9.94 37.05
C ILE A 175 18.83 -9.10 38.33
N ALA A 176 19.84 -9.11 39.19
CA ALA A 176 19.84 -8.33 40.42
C ALA A 176 19.89 -6.81 40.13
N PRO A 177 19.19 -5.96 40.90
CA PRO A 177 19.12 -4.51 40.67
C PRO A 177 20.48 -3.81 40.53
N ASP A 178 21.46 -4.13 41.40
CA ASP A 178 22.80 -3.52 41.34
C ASP A 178 23.57 -3.89 40.07
N ALA A 179 23.42 -5.14 39.61
CA ALA A 179 24.02 -5.61 38.37
C ALA A 179 23.35 -4.95 37.16
N LEU A 180 22.03 -4.82 37.18
CA LEU A 180 21.26 -4.16 36.14
C LEU A 180 21.64 -2.68 36.02
N ALA A 181 21.73 -1.95 37.15
CA ALA A 181 22.14 -0.55 37.16
C ALA A 181 23.52 -0.34 36.55
N THR A 182 24.46 -1.28 36.80
CA THR A 182 25.80 -1.25 36.19
C THR A 182 25.73 -1.46 34.67
N LEU A 183 24.98 -2.46 34.21
CA LEU A 183 24.82 -2.78 32.79
C LEU A 183 24.09 -1.67 32.01
N LEU A 184 23.17 -0.96 32.65
CA LEU A 184 22.47 0.19 32.06
C LEU A 184 23.37 1.45 32.01
N ALA A 185 24.18 1.69 33.05
CA ALA A 185 25.11 2.81 33.07
C ALA A 185 26.13 2.77 31.92
N GLU A 186 26.51 1.57 31.46
CA GLU A 186 27.38 1.37 30.30
C GLU A 186 26.73 1.77 28.96
N ARG A 187 25.39 1.82 28.89
CA ARG A 187 24.64 2.22 27.69
C ARG A 187 24.32 3.71 27.61
N GLY A 188 24.39 4.42 28.74
CA GLY A 188 24.00 5.83 28.82
C GLY A 188 22.48 6.02 28.77
N HIS A 189 22.04 7.24 29.02
CA HIS A 189 20.65 7.65 28.81
C HIS A 189 20.52 8.24 27.41
N ASP A 190 19.58 7.73 26.62
CA ASP A 190 19.36 8.15 25.25
C ASP A 190 17.95 8.76 25.09
N PRO A 191 17.84 10.10 25.04
CA PRO A 191 16.57 10.78 24.89
C PRO A 191 15.98 10.67 23.46
N LEU A 192 16.75 10.15 22.49
CA LEU A 192 16.31 10.00 21.10
C LEU A 192 15.72 8.63 20.80
N PHE A 193 15.81 7.68 21.74
CA PHE A 193 15.29 6.32 21.62
C PHE A 193 15.80 5.60 20.35
N GLU A 194 17.09 5.73 20.11
CA GLU A 194 17.88 5.11 19.06
C GLU A 194 18.17 3.61 19.36
N SER A 195 18.79 2.93 18.40
CA SER A 195 19.08 1.50 18.41
C SER A 195 20.04 1.13 19.55
N GLY A 196 19.69 0.10 20.31
CA GLY A 196 20.45 -0.37 21.46
C GLY A 196 20.03 0.23 22.79
N SER A 197 19.09 1.18 22.78
CA SER A 197 18.54 1.80 24.00
C SER A 197 17.78 0.79 24.86
N VAL A 198 18.00 0.88 26.18
CA VAL A 198 17.39 0.00 27.17
C VAL A 198 16.85 0.81 28.34
N VAL A 199 15.61 0.55 28.71
CA VAL A 199 14.95 1.18 29.87
C VAL A 199 14.47 0.09 30.82
N ALA A 200 14.74 0.26 32.12
CA ALA A 200 14.19 -0.60 33.16
C ALA A 200 13.07 0.14 33.90
N THR A 201 11.92 -0.51 34.00
CA THR A 201 10.74 0.05 34.69
C THR A 201 10.31 -0.92 35.78
N ASP A 202 10.16 -0.41 37.00
CA ASP A 202 9.57 -1.16 38.11
C ASP A 202 8.04 -1.02 38.03
N THR A 203 7.34 -2.13 37.80
CA THR A 203 5.89 -2.13 37.66
C THR A 203 5.23 -2.94 38.78
N PRO A 204 3.91 -2.80 39.00
CA PRO A 204 3.18 -3.61 39.98
C PRO A 204 3.28 -5.13 39.73
N GLU A 205 3.48 -5.55 38.49
CA GLU A 205 3.63 -6.97 38.10
C GLU A 205 5.07 -7.49 38.21
N GLY A 206 6.05 -6.60 38.42
CA GLY A 206 7.47 -6.92 38.52
C GLY A 206 8.35 -6.04 37.61
N PRO A 207 9.68 -6.15 37.70
CA PRO A 207 10.57 -5.38 36.84
C PRO A 207 10.43 -5.80 35.38
N VAL A 208 10.36 -4.81 34.49
CA VAL A 208 10.27 -4.97 33.03
C VAL A 208 11.45 -4.26 32.37
N LEU A 209 12.11 -4.94 31.44
CA LEU A 209 13.15 -4.36 30.60
C LEU A 209 12.61 -4.08 29.21
N SER A 210 12.75 -2.84 28.75
CA SER A 210 12.47 -2.36 27.41
C SER A 210 13.77 -2.40 26.59
N PHE A 211 13.77 -3.07 25.44
CA PHE A 211 14.88 -3.08 24.48
C PHE A 211 14.39 -2.55 23.14
N VAL A 212 15.17 -1.71 22.47
CA VAL A 212 14.84 -1.23 21.12
C VAL A 212 16.01 -1.41 20.16
N TYR A 213 15.70 -1.82 18.93
CA TYR A 213 16.65 -1.95 17.85
C TYR A 213 16.05 -1.28 16.63
N LYS A 214 16.82 -0.37 16.00
CA LYS A 214 16.38 0.42 14.86
C LYS A 214 17.45 0.42 13.78
N LYS A 215 17.00 0.56 12.55
CA LYS A 215 17.84 0.84 11.40
C LYS A 215 17.09 1.77 10.47
N ALA A 216 17.70 2.92 10.17
CA ALA A 216 17.28 3.77 9.08
C ALA A 216 18.30 3.66 7.93
N ALA A 217 17.80 3.32 6.75
CA ALA A 217 18.60 3.20 5.54
C ALA A 217 17.75 3.65 4.36
N GLU A 218 17.92 4.92 3.97
CA GLU A 218 17.32 5.47 2.75
C GLU A 218 17.70 4.65 1.50
N ILE A 219 18.84 3.95 1.54
CA ILE A 219 19.46 3.26 0.39
C ILE A 219 20.04 1.91 0.83
N GLY A 220 19.95 0.90 -0.04
CA GLY A 220 20.32 -0.51 0.23
C GLY A 220 19.40 -1.48 -0.54
N GLU A 221 19.38 -2.75 -0.16
CA GLU A 221 18.55 -3.79 -0.75
C GLU A 221 17.39 -4.19 0.19
N LEU A 222 16.43 -4.94 -0.34
CA LEU A 222 15.36 -5.54 0.47
C LEU A 222 15.96 -6.58 1.43
N GLY A 223 15.65 -6.46 2.73
CA GLY A 223 16.18 -7.33 3.79
C GLY A 223 17.31 -6.71 4.59
N ASP A 224 17.93 -5.61 4.13
CA ASP A 224 19.09 -5.00 4.79
C ASP A 224 18.75 -4.47 6.19
N ASN A 225 17.58 -3.84 6.35
CA ASN A 225 17.18 -3.32 7.65
C ASN A 225 16.95 -4.48 8.62
N THR A 226 16.18 -5.49 8.20
CA THR A 226 15.88 -6.66 9.02
C THR A 226 17.14 -7.44 9.38
N ALA A 227 18.11 -7.57 8.46
CA ALA A 227 19.42 -8.16 8.72
C ALA A 227 20.22 -7.36 9.77
N ALA A 228 20.20 -6.03 9.70
CA ALA A 228 20.84 -5.18 10.69
C ALA A 228 20.20 -5.34 12.08
N LEU A 229 18.86 -5.41 12.15
CA LEU A 229 18.12 -5.64 13.39
C LEU A 229 18.47 -7.02 13.99
N ARG A 230 18.50 -8.09 13.18
CA ARG A 230 18.92 -9.43 13.61
C ARG A 230 20.33 -9.43 14.17
N ALA A 231 21.27 -8.76 13.49
CA ALA A 231 22.66 -8.68 13.91
C ALA A 231 22.81 -7.90 15.24
N ALA A 232 22.05 -6.82 15.42
CA ALA A 232 22.04 -6.05 16.66
C ALA A 232 21.51 -6.88 17.84
N LEU A 233 20.35 -7.52 17.67
CA LEU A 233 19.74 -8.38 18.68
C LEU A 233 20.65 -9.55 19.08
N ALA A 234 21.24 -10.25 18.10
CA ALA A 234 22.10 -11.41 18.34
C ALA A 234 23.40 -11.07 19.11
N ARG A 235 23.86 -9.82 19.02
CA ARG A 235 25.07 -9.33 19.70
C ARG A 235 24.79 -8.73 21.07
N ASP A 236 23.52 -8.51 21.42
CA ASP A 236 23.14 -7.91 22.69
C ASP A 236 23.28 -8.89 23.86
N GLN A 237 24.32 -8.68 24.68
CA GLN A 237 24.61 -9.52 25.84
C GLN A 237 23.62 -9.34 27.00
N LEU A 238 23.06 -8.14 27.18
CA LEU A 238 22.10 -7.86 28.24
C LEU A 238 20.76 -8.54 27.92
N PHE A 239 20.30 -8.42 26.67
CA PHE A 239 19.11 -9.12 26.20
C PHE A 239 19.27 -10.62 26.40
N ARG A 240 20.39 -11.21 25.94
CA ARG A 240 20.69 -12.64 26.12
C ARG A 240 20.67 -13.04 27.60
N ARG A 241 21.23 -12.23 28.51
CA ARG A 241 21.21 -12.51 29.95
C ARG A 241 19.79 -12.46 30.52
N ALA A 242 18.97 -11.50 30.11
CA ALA A 242 17.61 -11.32 30.60
C ALA A 242 16.70 -12.47 30.16
N VAL A 243 16.74 -12.87 28.89
CA VAL A 243 15.90 -13.97 28.38
C VAL A 243 16.37 -15.35 28.82
N SER A 244 17.59 -15.47 29.33
CA SER A 244 18.10 -16.72 29.92
C SER A 244 17.57 -17.00 31.32
N SER A 245 16.78 -16.10 31.93
CA SER A 245 16.13 -16.40 33.21
C SER A 245 15.04 -17.48 33.03
N PRO A 246 14.85 -18.40 33.99
CA PRO A 246 13.99 -19.58 33.81
C PRO A 246 12.53 -19.29 33.42
N ASP A 247 11.98 -18.16 33.88
CA ASP A 247 10.58 -17.78 33.63
C ASP A 247 10.45 -16.53 32.76
N ALA A 248 11.53 -16.12 32.09
CA ALA A 248 11.55 -14.94 31.24
C ALA A 248 10.53 -15.07 30.10
N GLN A 249 9.82 -13.97 29.85
CA GLN A 249 8.87 -13.86 28.75
C GLN A 249 9.13 -12.57 27.98
N ALA A 250 8.92 -12.64 26.67
CA ALA A 250 9.10 -11.51 25.77
C ALA A 250 7.81 -11.19 25.00
N THR A 251 7.52 -9.91 24.87
CA THR A 251 6.48 -9.37 23.98
C THR A 251 7.15 -8.39 23.02
N LEU A 252 6.71 -8.35 21.76
CA LEU A 252 7.35 -7.53 20.73
C LEU A 252 6.34 -6.66 19.97
N LEU A 253 6.72 -5.39 19.75
CA LEU A 253 6.12 -4.47 18.77
C LEU A 253 7.20 -4.03 17.78
N GLY A 254 6.92 -4.12 16.50
CA GLY A 254 7.84 -3.80 15.42
C GLY A 254 7.16 -2.98 14.33
N HIS A 255 7.98 -2.37 13.49
CA HIS A 255 7.51 -1.52 12.42
C HIS A 255 8.48 -1.45 11.25
N THR A 256 7.95 -1.43 10.02
CA THR A 256 8.65 -0.86 8.86
C THR A 256 8.04 0.48 8.48
N ARG A 257 8.85 1.50 8.25
CA ARG A 257 8.41 2.86 7.97
C ARG A 257 8.74 3.28 6.54
N TRP A 258 7.79 3.97 5.94
CA TRP A 258 7.89 4.84 4.78
C TRP A 258 7.61 6.25 5.30
N ALA A 259 8.56 7.16 5.15
CA ALA A 259 8.46 8.47 5.77
C ALA A 259 7.46 9.37 5.02
N SER A 260 6.36 9.74 5.68
CA SER A 260 5.40 10.78 5.25
C SER A 260 5.62 12.10 6.02
N VAL A 261 5.71 12.01 7.35
CA VAL A 261 6.02 13.13 8.27
C VAL A 261 7.32 12.86 9.01
N GLY A 262 8.30 13.75 8.84
CA GLY A 262 9.63 13.67 9.47
C GLY A 262 10.66 12.91 8.63
N ILE A 263 11.92 13.34 8.69
CA ILE A 263 13.01 12.79 7.84
C ILE A 263 13.27 11.30 8.10
N ILE A 264 13.92 10.63 7.15
CA ILE A 264 14.41 9.26 7.34
C ILE A 264 15.62 9.32 8.28
N SER A 265 15.41 8.93 9.54
CA SER A 265 16.47 8.85 10.55
C SER A 265 16.09 7.86 11.64
N GLU A 266 17.08 7.40 12.40
CA GLU A 266 16.88 6.45 13.49
C GLU A 266 15.93 6.98 14.59
N PRO A 267 16.03 8.26 15.04
CA PRO A 267 15.08 8.83 16.00
C PRO A 267 13.62 8.88 15.50
N ASN A 268 13.40 8.96 14.19
CA ASN A 268 12.06 8.94 13.58
C ASN A 268 11.59 7.52 13.24
N THR A 269 12.43 6.50 13.41
CA THR A 269 12.06 5.11 13.15
C THR A 269 11.18 4.59 14.28
N HIS A 270 10.04 3.98 13.94
CA HIS A 270 9.13 3.40 14.94
C HIS A 270 9.65 2.02 15.39
N PRO A 271 9.27 1.54 16.59
CA PRO A 271 8.42 2.19 17.60
C PRO A 271 9.07 3.38 18.32
N LEU A 272 8.24 4.26 18.89
CA LEU A 272 8.65 5.42 19.70
C LEU A 272 8.19 5.23 21.15
N ASN A 273 8.93 5.76 22.12
CA ASN A 273 8.58 5.71 23.55
C ASN A 273 7.83 6.96 24.02
N SER A 274 7.37 7.00 25.28
CA SER A 274 6.66 8.13 25.89
C SER A 274 7.55 9.20 26.53
N GLU A 275 8.88 9.05 26.49
CA GLU A 275 9.80 9.99 27.17
C GLU A 275 9.90 11.36 26.48
N GLU A 276 10.10 12.40 27.29
CA GLU A 276 10.12 13.82 26.91
C GLU A 276 11.45 14.50 27.30
N SER A 277 11.88 15.55 26.58
CA SER A 277 13.22 16.18 26.74
C SER A 277 13.41 16.99 28.03
N GLU A 278 12.38 17.74 28.43
CA GLU A 278 12.43 18.60 29.62
C GLU A 278 11.18 18.37 30.45
N ARG A 279 11.32 17.65 31.58
CA ARG A 279 10.24 17.51 32.54
C ARG A 279 10.47 18.45 33.72
N SER A 280 9.68 19.51 33.78
CA SER A 280 9.63 20.40 34.94
C SER A 280 8.80 19.77 36.06
N GLY A 281 9.43 18.90 36.88
CA GLY A 281 8.92 18.46 38.19
C GLY A 281 7.57 17.73 38.23
N GLY A 282 7.60 16.39 38.39
CA GLY A 282 6.42 15.55 38.68
C GLY A 282 6.71 14.06 38.47
N ASP A 283 6.03 13.18 39.22
CA ASP A 283 6.24 11.72 39.31
C ASP A 283 6.49 11.01 37.96
N ALA A 284 7.24 9.89 37.99
CA ALA A 284 7.54 9.09 36.81
C ALA A 284 6.26 8.71 36.06
N CYS A 285 6.16 9.10 34.77
CA CYS A 285 5.04 8.68 33.92
C CYS A 285 5.20 7.19 33.57
N PRO A 286 4.09 6.45 33.41
CA PRO A 286 4.12 5.12 32.84
C PRO A 286 4.86 5.07 31.50
N TYR A 287 5.68 4.04 31.32
CA TYR A 287 6.48 3.87 30.12
C TYR A 287 5.66 3.17 29.03
N VAL A 288 5.41 3.88 27.93
CA VAL A 288 4.57 3.42 26.82
C VAL A 288 5.37 3.48 25.53
N VAL A 289 5.17 2.48 24.66
CA VAL A 289 5.73 2.46 23.31
C VAL A 289 4.62 2.34 22.27
N GLY A 290 4.80 2.99 21.13
CA GLY A 290 3.82 3.01 20.06
C GLY A 290 4.42 3.02 18.66
N ALA A 291 3.67 2.50 17.70
CA ALA A 291 3.97 2.55 16.27
C ALA A 291 2.73 3.01 15.49
N LEU A 292 2.97 3.73 14.40
CA LEU A 292 1.94 4.28 13.52
C LEU A 292 2.16 3.86 12.07
N ASN A 293 1.07 3.47 11.44
CA ASN A 293 0.89 3.41 10.01
C ASN A 293 -0.14 4.47 9.60
N GLY A 294 0.18 5.28 8.60
CA GLY A 294 -0.63 6.45 8.22
C GLY A 294 -0.16 7.72 8.92
N ASP A 295 -1.02 8.73 8.95
CA ASP A 295 -0.68 10.09 9.38
C ASP A 295 -1.69 10.59 10.43
N VAL A 296 -1.18 11.22 11.49
CA VAL A 296 -1.98 12.00 12.45
C VAL A 296 -1.95 13.46 12.02
N ASP A 297 -2.98 13.89 11.29
CA ASP A 297 -3.04 15.20 10.63
C ASP A 297 -2.98 16.36 11.64
N ASN A 298 -3.60 16.18 12.81
CA ASN A 298 -3.67 17.19 13.88
C ASN A 298 -2.55 17.04 14.95
N HIS A 299 -1.45 16.32 14.68
CA HIS A 299 -0.38 16.11 15.67
C HIS A 299 0.25 17.41 16.20
N GLY A 300 0.31 18.46 15.39
CA GLY A 300 0.83 19.77 15.80
C GLY A 300 -0.02 20.41 16.90
N ASP A 301 -1.34 20.33 16.76
CA ASP A 301 -2.30 20.87 17.73
C ASP A 301 -2.28 20.03 19.02
N LEU A 302 -2.25 18.71 18.89
CA LEU A 302 -2.16 17.78 20.03
C LEU A 302 -0.90 18.00 20.87
N ARG A 303 0.24 18.32 20.23
CA ARG A 303 1.47 18.67 20.96
C ARG A 303 1.30 19.91 21.82
N ILE A 304 0.56 20.90 21.35
CA ILE A 304 0.30 22.15 22.08
C ILE A 304 -0.71 21.91 23.20
N GLU A 305 -1.82 21.24 22.89
CA GLU A 305 -2.90 20.92 23.83
C GLU A 305 -2.39 20.17 25.05
N HIS A 306 -1.58 19.13 24.83
CA HIS A 306 -1.00 18.31 25.90
C HIS A 306 0.34 18.82 26.43
N SER A 307 0.81 19.99 25.96
CA SER A 307 2.08 20.61 26.39
C SER A 307 3.30 19.67 26.27
N LEU A 308 3.39 18.93 25.16
CA LEU A 308 4.39 17.88 24.94
C LEU A 308 5.79 18.47 24.66
N SER A 309 6.82 17.98 25.35
CA SER A 309 8.23 18.35 25.19
C SER A 309 9.02 17.27 24.44
N ILE A 310 8.95 17.30 23.11
CA ILE A 310 9.57 16.30 22.22
C ILE A 310 10.97 16.78 21.75
N PRO A 311 12.02 15.93 21.77
CA PRO A 311 13.34 16.27 21.21
C PRO A 311 13.23 16.74 19.75
N GLY A 312 13.95 17.80 19.38
CA GLY A 312 13.84 18.41 18.04
C GLY A 312 14.23 17.49 16.88
N GLN A 313 15.02 16.45 17.13
CA GLN A 313 15.40 15.43 16.15
C GLN A 313 14.26 14.44 15.85
N ILE A 314 13.29 14.29 16.77
CA ILE A 314 12.08 13.50 16.56
C ILE A 314 11.03 14.42 15.95
N THR A 315 10.84 14.26 14.65
CA THR A 315 10.00 15.10 13.79
C THR A 315 8.73 14.39 13.31
N THR A 316 8.61 13.08 13.54
CA THR A 316 7.42 12.32 13.20
C THR A 316 6.25 12.62 14.14
N ASP A 317 5.06 12.64 13.56
CA ASP A 317 3.76 12.71 14.20
C ASP A 317 3.49 11.57 15.19
N ALA A 318 4.00 10.36 14.92
CA ALA A 318 3.76 9.17 15.75
C ALA A 318 4.19 9.30 17.22
N LYS A 319 5.09 10.24 17.55
CA LYS A 319 5.56 10.45 18.93
C LYS A 319 4.45 10.92 19.86
N VAL A 320 3.38 11.55 19.36
CA VAL A 320 2.27 12.01 20.22
C VAL A 320 1.51 10.82 20.84
N ILE A 321 1.51 9.66 20.18
CA ILE A 321 0.74 8.48 20.57
C ILE A 321 1.17 7.93 21.95
N PRO A 322 2.41 7.42 22.13
CA PRO A 322 2.82 6.88 23.42
C PRO A 322 2.84 7.95 24.52
N THR A 323 3.15 9.21 24.19
CA THR A 323 3.26 10.29 25.16
C THR A 323 1.90 10.69 25.74
N ILE A 324 0.88 10.90 24.90
CA ILE A 324 -0.47 11.27 25.37
C ILE A 324 -1.11 10.09 26.13
N THR A 325 -0.91 8.84 25.67
CA THR A 325 -1.38 7.66 26.41
C THR A 325 -0.72 7.57 27.79
N ALA A 326 0.58 7.84 27.90
CA ALA A 326 1.29 7.87 29.18
C ALA A 326 0.79 8.98 30.11
N HIS A 327 0.41 10.15 29.58
CA HIS A 327 -0.20 11.24 30.36
C HIS A 327 -1.56 10.80 30.94
N HIS A 328 -2.44 10.21 30.14
CA HIS A 328 -3.73 9.70 30.64
C HIS A 328 -3.57 8.60 31.70
N LEU A 329 -2.59 7.71 31.54
CA LEU A 329 -2.27 6.71 32.56
C LEU A 329 -1.79 7.36 33.87
N ALA A 330 -0.95 8.41 33.79
CA ALA A 330 -0.51 9.15 34.95
C ALA A 330 -1.66 9.90 35.66
N ASP A 331 -2.72 10.26 34.92
CA ASP A 331 -3.96 10.80 35.47
C ASP A 331 -4.87 9.74 36.12
N GLY A 332 -4.44 8.46 36.15
CA GLY A 332 -5.16 7.36 36.78
C GLY A 332 -6.27 6.77 35.90
N VAL A 333 -6.22 6.98 34.58
CA VAL A 333 -7.15 6.33 33.63
C VAL A 333 -6.66 4.91 33.33
N GLU A 334 -7.58 3.93 33.32
CA GLU A 334 -7.28 2.54 32.96
C GLU A 334 -6.72 2.43 31.53
N LEU A 335 -5.80 1.49 31.29
CA LEU A 335 -5.00 1.43 30.06
C LEU A 335 -5.81 1.47 28.75
N VAL A 336 -6.85 0.64 28.63
CA VAL A 336 -7.66 0.56 27.40
C VAL A 336 -8.37 1.89 27.15
N ASP A 337 -8.90 2.52 28.21
CA ASP A 337 -9.57 3.81 28.11
C ASP A 337 -8.58 4.96 27.88
N ALA A 338 -7.38 4.90 28.48
CA ALA A 338 -6.32 5.87 28.25
C ALA A 338 -5.93 5.88 26.77
N PHE A 339 -5.68 4.70 26.19
CA PHE A 339 -5.39 4.56 24.77
C PHE A 339 -6.56 5.00 23.89
N ARG A 340 -7.80 4.58 24.21
CA ARG A 340 -9.01 4.99 23.47
C ARG A 340 -9.17 6.51 23.45
N ARG A 341 -9.02 7.17 24.60
CA ARG A 341 -9.09 8.64 24.69
C ARG A 341 -8.03 9.30 23.83
N THR A 342 -6.80 8.79 23.86
CA THR A 342 -5.72 9.27 22.98
C THR A 342 -6.13 9.16 21.51
N VAL A 343 -6.44 7.95 21.01
CA VAL A 343 -6.70 7.76 19.58
C VAL A 343 -8.01 8.40 19.09
N ALA A 344 -8.98 8.64 19.99
CA ALA A 344 -10.23 9.30 19.64
C ALA A 344 -10.03 10.76 19.20
N THR A 345 -8.98 11.42 19.71
CA THR A 345 -8.62 12.81 19.35
C THR A 345 -7.92 12.94 17.99
N PHE A 346 -7.54 11.82 17.35
CA PHE A 346 -6.75 11.86 16.12
C PHE A 346 -7.62 12.07 14.88
N GLU A 347 -7.15 12.99 14.04
CA GLU A 347 -7.63 13.22 12.68
C GLU A 347 -6.66 12.57 11.68
N GLY A 348 -7.19 12.00 10.61
CA GLY A 348 -6.41 11.30 9.58
C GLY A 348 -6.78 9.82 9.42
N SER A 349 -6.00 9.10 8.60
CA SER A 349 -6.13 7.64 8.44
C SER A 349 -4.96 6.96 9.14
N VAL A 350 -5.26 6.21 10.19
CA VAL A 350 -4.27 5.66 11.11
C VAL A 350 -4.52 4.19 11.42
N ALA A 351 -3.44 3.43 11.49
CA ALA A 351 -3.35 2.14 12.14
C ALA A 351 -2.27 2.24 13.23
N ILE A 352 -2.58 1.85 14.46
CA ILE A 352 -1.75 2.12 15.63
C ILE A 352 -1.59 0.83 16.43
N GLY A 353 -0.37 0.58 16.91
CA GLY A 353 -0.06 -0.46 17.89
C GLY A 353 0.64 0.15 19.10
N VAL A 354 0.19 -0.18 20.32
CA VAL A 354 0.71 0.36 21.58
C VAL A 354 0.88 -0.74 22.63
N MET A 355 1.97 -0.64 23.40
CA MET A 355 2.23 -1.47 24.59
C MET A 355 2.69 -0.60 25.76
N ALA A 356 2.25 -0.92 26.97
CA ALA A 356 2.66 -0.25 28.20
C ALA A 356 3.47 -1.19 29.09
N ALA A 357 4.54 -0.69 29.71
CA ALA A 357 5.38 -1.49 30.60
C ALA A 357 4.59 -2.03 31.80
N ASP A 358 3.63 -1.28 32.32
CA ASP A 358 2.79 -1.66 33.46
C ASP A 358 1.80 -2.79 33.15
N HIS A 359 1.53 -3.04 31.87
CA HIS A 359 0.67 -4.12 31.39
C HIS A 359 1.35 -4.86 30.22
N PRO A 360 2.49 -5.53 30.46
CA PRO A 360 3.34 -6.07 29.40
C PRO A 360 2.72 -7.28 28.67
N SER A 361 1.60 -7.80 29.17
CA SER A 361 0.79 -8.85 28.55
C SER A 361 -0.38 -8.33 27.71
N THR A 362 -0.51 -7.02 27.54
CA THR A 362 -1.61 -6.42 26.77
C THR A 362 -1.06 -5.66 25.57
N LEU A 363 -1.55 -6.01 24.36
CA LEU A 363 -1.30 -5.23 23.15
C LEU A 363 -2.57 -4.48 22.75
N LEU A 364 -2.44 -3.18 22.47
CA LEU A 364 -3.54 -2.34 22.04
C LEU A 364 -3.38 -1.98 20.57
N LEU A 365 -4.47 -2.04 19.83
CA LEU A 365 -4.55 -1.73 18.41
C LEU A 365 -5.68 -0.73 18.16
N ALA A 366 -5.48 0.19 17.23
CA ALA A 366 -6.55 1.06 16.73
C ALA A 366 -6.45 1.19 15.20
N LEU A 367 -7.60 1.23 14.53
CA LEU A 367 -7.69 1.45 13.09
C LEU A 367 -8.80 2.47 12.78
N ARG A 368 -8.51 3.45 11.93
CA ARG A 368 -9.48 4.44 11.44
C ARG A 368 -9.11 4.89 10.03
N GLY A 369 -10.13 4.98 9.17
CA GLY A 369 -9.99 5.32 7.75
C GLY A 369 -9.75 4.10 6.85
N SER A 370 -9.88 4.30 5.54
CA SER A 370 -9.80 3.25 4.51
C SER A 370 -8.38 2.96 4.01
N GLY A 371 -7.39 3.75 4.42
CA GLY A 371 -6.04 3.70 3.87
C GLY A 371 -5.08 2.69 4.51
N GLN A 372 -5.44 2.15 5.68
CA GLN A 372 -4.56 1.29 6.48
C GLN A 372 -5.25 -0.05 6.79
N GLY A 373 -4.48 -1.07 7.14
CA GLY A 373 -4.98 -2.39 7.54
C GLY A 373 -4.27 -2.92 8.78
N LEU A 374 -5.00 -3.71 9.57
CA LEU A 374 -4.48 -4.53 10.66
C LEU A 374 -5.19 -5.88 10.67
N TYR A 375 -4.40 -6.94 10.74
CA TYR A 375 -4.82 -8.33 10.74
C TYR A 375 -4.27 -9.00 11.99
N ILE A 376 -5.14 -9.62 12.78
CA ILE A 376 -4.81 -10.32 14.02
C ILE A 376 -4.81 -11.82 13.71
N GLY A 377 -3.63 -12.38 13.47
CA GLY A 377 -3.43 -13.81 13.29
C GLY A 377 -3.62 -14.59 14.59
N LEU A 378 -4.39 -15.66 14.53
CA LEU A 378 -4.64 -16.60 15.62
C LEU A 378 -3.71 -17.82 15.49
N GLY A 379 -2.52 -17.77 16.09
CA GLY A 379 -1.57 -18.89 16.15
C GLY A 379 -1.76 -19.71 17.44
N ASP A 380 -1.22 -20.93 17.52
CA ASP A 380 -1.52 -21.89 18.61
C ASP A 380 -1.37 -21.31 20.04
N ASP A 381 -0.29 -20.57 20.28
CA ASP A 381 0.03 -19.99 21.58
C ASP A 381 0.44 -18.49 21.45
N CYS A 382 0.08 -17.84 20.34
CA CYS A 382 0.44 -16.44 20.07
C CYS A 382 -0.64 -15.71 19.24
N TYR A 383 -0.74 -14.40 19.42
CA TYR A 383 -1.28 -13.52 18.40
C TYR A 383 -0.15 -12.90 17.61
N VAL A 384 -0.27 -12.93 16.29
CA VAL A 384 0.64 -12.26 15.36
C VAL A 384 -0.15 -11.18 14.65
N VAL A 385 0.17 -9.93 14.95
CA VAL A 385 -0.47 -8.78 14.31
C VAL A 385 0.40 -8.32 13.16
N ALA A 386 -0.20 -8.08 12.01
CA ALA A 386 0.48 -7.50 10.86
C ALA A 386 -0.45 -6.55 10.11
N SER A 387 0.12 -5.57 9.39
CA SER A 387 -0.68 -4.66 8.56
C SER A 387 -1.20 -5.25 7.25
N GLU A 388 -0.70 -6.43 6.86
CA GLU A 388 -1.19 -7.22 5.73
C GLU A 388 -1.23 -8.69 6.11
N PRO A 389 -2.08 -9.52 5.46
CA PRO A 389 -2.16 -10.95 5.73
C PRO A 389 -0.80 -11.65 5.54
N TYR A 390 0.05 -11.16 4.65
CA TYR A 390 1.38 -11.74 4.38
C TYR A 390 2.28 -11.80 5.63
N GLY A 391 2.07 -10.90 6.60
CA GLY A 391 2.80 -10.92 7.86
C GLY A 391 2.28 -11.93 8.88
N VAL A 392 1.10 -12.54 8.66
CA VAL A 392 0.52 -13.55 9.56
C VAL A 392 0.62 -14.98 9.04
N VAL A 393 0.65 -15.18 7.71
CA VAL A 393 0.47 -16.51 7.07
C VAL A 393 1.57 -17.53 7.34
N GLU A 394 2.76 -17.13 7.81
CA GLU A 394 3.76 -18.10 8.28
C GLU A 394 3.34 -18.77 9.58
N GLU A 395 2.61 -18.07 10.46
CA GLU A 395 2.24 -18.60 11.77
C GLU A 395 0.83 -19.19 11.76
N THR A 396 -0.07 -18.65 10.94
CA THR A 396 -1.46 -19.11 10.88
C THR A 396 -2.17 -18.59 9.63
N SER A 397 -3.05 -19.40 9.05
CA SER A 397 -3.97 -18.92 8.02
C SER A 397 -5.17 -18.19 8.60
N ARG A 398 -5.46 -18.32 9.91
CA ARG A 398 -6.66 -17.77 10.54
C ARG A 398 -6.41 -16.38 11.09
N TYR A 399 -7.22 -15.40 10.71
CA TYR A 399 -7.07 -14.04 11.20
C TYR A 399 -8.42 -13.32 11.39
N VAL A 400 -8.41 -12.31 12.25
CA VAL A 400 -9.47 -11.30 12.36
C VAL A 400 -8.97 -10.02 11.69
N ARG A 401 -9.73 -9.49 10.72
CA ARG A 401 -9.42 -8.22 10.04
C ARG A 401 -10.13 -7.09 10.78
N MET A 402 -9.40 -6.04 11.14
CA MET A 402 -10.00 -4.83 11.72
C MET A 402 -10.68 -3.98 10.63
N ASP A 403 -11.76 -3.30 11.00
CA ASP A 403 -12.53 -2.38 10.16
C ASP A 403 -12.18 -0.92 10.47
N GLY A 404 -11.70 -0.19 9.45
CA GLY A 404 -11.38 1.23 9.53
C GLY A 404 -12.45 2.17 8.98
N GLU A 405 -13.39 1.67 8.17
CA GLU A 405 -14.31 2.49 7.36
C GLU A 405 -15.65 2.74 8.08
N HIS A 406 -16.14 1.78 8.89
CA HIS A 406 -17.43 1.89 9.57
C HIS A 406 -17.29 2.42 11.01
N GLY A 407 -16.68 3.60 11.15
CA GLY A 407 -16.46 4.28 12.43
C GLY A 407 -15.14 3.92 13.15
N GLY A 408 -14.35 3.02 12.57
CA GLY A 408 -13.08 2.54 13.11
C GLY A 408 -13.23 1.59 14.29
N GLU A 409 -12.15 0.87 14.62
CA GLU A 409 -12.12 -0.13 15.67
C GLU A 409 -10.90 0.02 16.57
N ILE A 410 -11.08 -0.35 17.84
CA ILE A 410 -10.02 -0.48 18.85
C ILE A 410 -10.05 -1.90 19.37
N VAL A 411 -8.88 -2.53 19.50
CA VAL A 411 -8.74 -3.91 19.99
C VAL A 411 -7.70 -3.96 21.11
N ALA A 412 -8.01 -4.70 22.17
CA ALA A 412 -7.07 -5.11 23.20
C ALA A 412 -6.88 -6.63 23.13
N LEU A 413 -5.62 -7.07 23.01
CA LEU A 413 -5.24 -8.48 23.00
C LEU A 413 -4.65 -8.87 24.35
N ASP A 414 -5.20 -9.92 24.95
CA ASP A 414 -4.70 -10.51 26.19
C ASP A 414 -3.76 -11.69 25.88
N ALA A 415 -2.47 -11.52 26.20
CA ALA A 415 -1.46 -12.55 25.96
C ALA A 415 -1.75 -13.87 26.70
N SER A 416 -2.52 -13.89 27.79
CA SER A 416 -2.85 -15.12 28.52
C SER A 416 -3.77 -16.07 27.73
N LEU A 417 -4.54 -15.51 26.80
CA LEU A 417 -5.46 -16.22 25.90
C LEU A 417 -4.94 -16.26 24.45
N ALA A 418 -3.65 -15.99 24.25
CA ALA A 418 -3.07 -15.88 22.92
C ALA A 418 -3.37 -17.09 22.04
N GLY A 419 -3.90 -16.80 20.84
CA GLY A 419 -4.38 -17.80 19.88
C GLY A 419 -5.89 -18.04 19.88
N GLU A 420 -6.60 -17.61 20.92
CA GLU A 420 -8.04 -17.84 21.06
C GLU A 420 -8.84 -16.57 20.74
N VAL A 421 -10.05 -16.70 20.18
CA VAL A 421 -10.92 -15.53 19.93
C VAL A 421 -11.29 -14.82 21.24
N GLY A 422 -11.39 -15.55 22.35
CA GLY A 422 -11.76 -15.01 23.66
C GLY A 422 -10.78 -14.00 24.26
N GLY A 423 -9.52 -13.95 23.80
CA GLY A 423 -8.55 -12.93 24.20
C GLY A 423 -8.54 -11.68 23.32
N VAL A 424 -9.47 -11.56 22.37
CA VAL A 424 -9.62 -10.41 21.47
C VAL A 424 -10.81 -9.55 21.93
N SER A 425 -10.54 -8.48 22.68
CA SER A 425 -11.56 -7.53 23.12
C SER A 425 -11.63 -6.35 22.16
N ARG A 426 -12.75 -6.20 21.45
CA ARG A 426 -12.95 -5.15 20.43
C ARG A 426 -14.00 -4.13 20.85
N PHE A 427 -13.73 -2.86 20.55
CA PHE A 427 -14.52 -1.69 20.95
C PHE A 427 -14.63 -0.69 19.80
N SER A 428 -15.71 0.09 19.77
CA SER A 428 -15.77 1.32 18.97
C SER A 428 -15.03 2.47 19.68
N TYR A 429 -14.74 3.55 18.96
CA TYR A 429 -14.06 4.72 19.53
C TYR A 429 -14.85 5.44 20.65
N ASP A 430 -16.18 5.33 20.66
CA ASP A 430 -17.04 5.83 21.75
C ASP A 430 -16.96 4.97 23.03
N GLY A 431 -16.32 3.80 22.98
CA GLY A 431 -16.17 2.85 24.08
C GLY A 431 -17.21 1.71 24.07
N SER A 432 -18.15 1.69 23.13
CA SER A 432 -19.12 0.60 23.01
C SER A 432 -18.43 -0.73 22.65
N PRO A 433 -18.72 -1.83 23.37
CA PRO A 433 -18.13 -3.13 23.06
C PRO A 433 -18.69 -3.70 21.76
N ARG A 434 -17.82 -4.29 20.94
CA ARG A 434 -18.15 -5.01 19.71
C ARG A 434 -17.48 -6.39 19.74
N PRO A 435 -18.07 -7.38 20.43
CA PRO A 435 -17.45 -8.70 20.60
C PRO A 435 -17.00 -9.31 19.26
N VAL A 436 -15.86 -9.99 19.27
CA VAL A 436 -15.41 -10.79 18.12
C VAL A 436 -16.03 -12.18 18.24
N ILE A 437 -16.62 -12.68 17.16
CA ILE A 437 -17.22 -14.01 17.08
C ILE A 437 -16.49 -14.86 16.05
N ASP A 438 -16.74 -16.18 16.04
CA ASP A 438 -16.08 -17.09 15.09
C ASP A 438 -16.34 -16.74 13.62
N ASP A 439 -17.50 -16.14 13.30
CA ASP A 439 -17.85 -15.69 11.94
C ASP A 439 -17.00 -14.49 11.48
N ASP A 440 -16.34 -13.77 12.39
CA ASP A 440 -15.39 -12.69 12.06
C ASP A 440 -14.01 -13.26 11.64
N VAL A 441 -13.76 -14.55 11.88
CA VAL A 441 -12.46 -15.19 11.60
C VAL A 441 -12.41 -15.64 10.14
N SER A 442 -11.51 -15.01 9.38
CA SER A 442 -11.23 -15.37 7.99
C SER A 442 -10.06 -16.35 7.89
N SER A 443 -10.00 -17.10 6.80
CA SER A 443 -8.82 -17.91 6.43
C SER A 443 -8.12 -17.27 5.23
N ALA A 444 -6.81 -17.06 5.34
CA ALA A 444 -5.97 -16.68 4.23
C ALA A 444 -5.89 -17.82 3.22
N GLU A 445 -6.07 -17.50 1.93
CA GLU A 445 -5.81 -18.42 0.81
C GLU A 445 -4.38 -18.29 0.28
N VAL A 446 -3.66 -17.23 0.66
CA VAL A 446 -2.25 -17.04 0.32
C VAL A 446 -1.36 -17.76 1.33
N THR A 447 -0.24 -18.30 0.86
CA THR A 447 0.78 -18.94 1.69
C THR A 447 2.13 -18.26 1.52
N THR A 448 3.09 -18.58 2.38
CA THR A 448 4.47 -18.09 2.28
C THR A 448 5.15 -18.49 0.97
N ARG A 449 4.74 -19.61 0.37
CA ARG A 449 5.21 -20.08 -0.94
C ARG A 449 4.86 -19.13 -2.08
N ASP A 450 3.68 -18.52 -2.03
CA ASP A 450 3.17 -17.65 -3.09
C ASP A 450 3.92 -16.29 -3.15
N ILE A 451 4.52 -15.89 -2.02
CA ILE A 451 5.18 -14.60 -1.83
C ILE A 451 6.69 -14.72 -1.62
N ASP A 452 7.26 -15.91 -1.83
CA ASP A 452 8.71 -16.12 -1.73
C ASP A 452 9.44 -15.46 -2.90
N ARG A 453 10.60 -14.84 -2.63
CA ARG A 453 11.47 -14.24 -3.67
C ARG A 453 12.40 -15.27 -4.32
N GLY A 454 12.62 -16.41 -3.67
CA GLY A 454 13.63 -17.39 -4.07
C GLY A 454 15.02 -16.75 -4.20
N ASP A 455 15.79 -17.21 -5.19
CA ASP A 455 17.14 -16.72 -5.47
C ASP A 455 17.17 -15.44 -6.35
N ALA A 456 16.01 -14.90 -6.71
CA ALA A 456 15.97 -13.70 -7.54
C ALA A 456 16.45 -12.47 -6.74
N PRO A 457 17.29 -11.59 -7.33
CA PRO A 457 17.73 -10.37 -6.65
C PRO A 457 16.58 -9.41 -6.38
N HIS A 458 15.54 -9.44 -7.22
CA HIS A 458 14.39 -8.55 -7.18
C HIS A 458 13.10 -9.34 -7.49
N PHE A 459 12.01 -9.04 -6.79
CA PHE A 459 10.68 -9.62 -7.08
C PHE A 459 10.26 -9.33 -8.53
N LEU A 460 10.53 -8.13 -9.04
CA LEU A 460 10.22 -7.79 -10.44
C LEU A 460 10.86 -8.78 -11.43
N LEU A 461 12.16 -9.13 -11.25
CA LEU A 461 12.84 -10.05 -12.15
C LEU A 461 12.29 -11.48 -12.01
N LYS A 462 12.00 -11.90 -10.78
CA LYS A 462 11.32 -13.19 -10.52
C LYS A 462 10.03 -13.25 -11.33
N GLU A 463 9.18 -12.25 -11.19
CA GLU A 463 7.86 -12.23 -11.79
C GLU A 463 7.90 -12.11 -13.32
N ILE A 464 8.84 -11.34 -13.89
CA ILE A 464 9.11 -11.37 -15.34
C ILE A 464 9.50 -12.78 -15.79
N SER A 465 10.33 -13.47 -15.00
CA SER A 465 10.80 -14.83 -15.31
C SER A 465 9.70 -15.89 -15.18
N GLU A 466 8.76 -15.69 -14.25
CA GLU A 466 7.58 -16.55 -14.03
C GLU A 466 6.42 -16.28 -14.99
N ALA A 467 6.44 -15.15 -15.71
CA ALA A 467 5.38 -14.76 -16.64
C ALA A 467 5.01 -15.83 -17.70
N PRO A 468 5.95 -16.58 -18.32
CA PRO A 468 5.58 -17.65 -19.25
C PRO A 468 4.76 -18.76 -18.58
N ASP A 469 5.10 -19.12 -17.34
CA ASP A 469 4.40 -20.18 -16.60
C ASP A 469 3.04 -19.70 -16.11
N SER A 470 2.93 -18.44 -15.67
CA SER A 470 1.64 -17.80 -15.33
C SER A 470 0.71 -17.72 -16.56
N PHE A 471 1.28 -17.42 -17.75
CA PHE A 471 0.55 -17.47 -19.03
C PHE A 471 0.07 -18.91 -19.32
N ALA A 472 0.95 -19.91 -19.21
CA ALA A 472 0.61 -21.31 -19.45
C ALA A 472 -0.48 -21.82 -18.49
N LYS A 473 -0.36 -21.53 -17.19
CA LYS A 473 -1.37 -21.86 -16.17
C LYS A 473 -2.73 -21.26 -16.50
N THR A 474 -2.75 -20.01 -17.00
CA THR A 474 -4.00 -19.35 -17.42
C THR A 474 -4.71 -20.10 -18.56
N LEU A 475 -3.95 -20.75 -19.45
CA LEU A 475 -4.47 -21.54 -20.57
C LEU A 475 -4.86 -22.98 -20.21
N ARG A 476 -4.33 -23.51 -19.09
CA ARG A 476 -4.43 -24.93 -18.72
C ARG A 476 -5.89 -25.39 -18.69
N GLY A 477 -6.19 -26.42 -19.48
CA GLY A 477 -7.55 -26.99 -19.60
C GLY A 477 -8.60 -26.13 -20.34
N LYS A 478 -8.25 -24.91 -20.78
CA LYS A 478 -9.20 -23.96 -21.39
C LYS A 478 -9.19 -23.97 -22.92
N ILE A 479 -8.41 -24.86 -23.54
CA ILE A 479 -8.38 -25.03 -25.00
C ILE A 479 -8.59 -26.51 -25.30
N ALA A 480 -9.66 -26.85 -26.02
CA ALA A 480 -9.99 -28.22 -26.41
C ALA A 480 -9.99 -28.37 -27.93
N ALA A 481 -9.66 -29.57 -28.41
CA ALA A 481 -9.85 -29.94 -29.80
C ALA A 481 -11.30 -30.42 -30.02
N THR A 482 -11.93 -29.99 -31.10
CA THR A 482 -13.23 -30.51 -31.55
C THR A 482 -13.02 -31.78 -32.37
N GLY A 483 -14.09 -32.56 -32.59
CA GLY A 483 -14.03 -33.80 -33.38
C GLY A 483 -13.52 -33.62 -34.81
N ASP A 484 -13.56 -32.40 -35.33
CA ASP A 484 -13.13 -32.04 -36.69
C ASP A 484 -11.70 -31.46 -36.74
N GLY A 485 -10.97 -31.47 -35.62
CA GLY A 485 -9.60 -30.99 -35.53
C GLY A 485 -9.46 -29.47 -35.33
N ASN A 486 -10.56 -28.73 -35.18
CA ASN A 486 -10.54 -27.31 -34.81
C ASN A 486 -10.27 -27.14 -33.31
N LEU A 487 -9.87 -25.95 -32.88
CA LEU A 487 -9.71 -25.63 -31.46
C LEU A 487 -10.87 -24.76 -30.97
N ARG A 488 -11.25 -24.96 -29.71
CA ARG A 488 -12.32 -24.23 -29.02
C ARG A 488 -11.84 -23.76 -27.64
N ALA A 489 -12.22 -22.55 -27.26
CA ALA A 489 -12.02 -22.05 -25.91
C ALA A 489 -13.09 -22.65 -24.97
N VAL A 490 -12.65 -23.26 -23.86
CA VAL A 490 -13.50 -23.89 -22.85
C VAL A 490 -13.28 -23.17 -21.53
N VAL A 491 -13.92 -22.01 -21.37
CA VAL A 491 -13.73 -21.13 -20.20
C VAL A 491 -14.64 -21.47 -19.01
N GLY A 492 -15.63 -22.34 -19.21
CA GLY A 492 -16.57 -22.77 -18.18
C GLY A 492 -17.69 -21.78 -17.87
N ALA A 493 -18.75 -22.26 -17.22
CA ALA A 493 -19.94 -21.47 -16.89
C ALA A 493 -19.67 -20.37 -15.85
N ARG A 494 -18.59 -20.50 -15.06
CA ARG A 494 -18.18 -19.47 -14.11
C ARG A 494 -17.62 -18.24 -14.83
N ALA A 495 -16.81 -18.43 -15.87
CA ALA A 495 -16.22 -17.32 -16.61
C ALA A 495 -17.21 -16.67 -17.59
N LEU A 496 -17.98 -17.51 -18.31
CA LEU A 496 -19.04 -17.05 -19.20
C LEU A 496 -20.37 -17.72 -18.81
N PRO A 497 -21.15 -17.11 -17.90
CA PRO A 497 -22.45 -17.60 -17.50
C PRO A 497 -23.40 -17.77 -18.70
N GLN A 498 -24.23 -18.81 -18.65
CA GLN A 498 -25.21 -19.11 -19.70
C GLN A 498 -26.13 -17.91 -19.99
N THR A 499 -26.52 -17.17 -18.95
CA THR A 499 -27.36 -15.96 -19.09
C THR A 499 -26.70 -14.86 -19.92
N ILE A 500 -25.37 -14.71 -19.82
CA ILE A 500 -24.62 -13.76 -20.64
C ILE A 500 -24.49 -14.29 -22.07
N ALA A 501 -24.17 -15.59 -22.23
CA ALA A 501 -24.05 -16.22 -23.54
C ALA A 501 -25.36 -16.14 -24.36
N GLU A 502 -26.50 -16.38 -23.72
CA GLU A 502 -27.83 -16.28 -24.36
C GLU A 502 -28.14 -14.85 -24.81
N LYS A 503 -27.84 -13.85 -23.96
CA LYS A 503 -28.03 -12.43 -24.28
C LYS A 503 -27.09 -11.91 -25.38
N LEU A 504 -25.91 -12.53 -25.53
CA LEU A 504 -25.02 -12.25 -26.66
C LEU A 504 -25.60 -12.84 -27.94
N ALA A 505 -26.07 -14.08 -27.91
CA ALA A 505 -26.63 -14.78 -29.07
C ALA A 505 -27.95 -14.16 -29.58
N ASP A 506 -28.80 -13.67 -28.69
CA ASP A 506 -30.09 -13.05 -29.05
C ASP A 506 -29.99 -11.55 -29.39
N GLY A 507 -28.80 -10.96 -29.26
CA GLY A 507 -28.53 -9.55 -29.57
C GLY A 507 -29.03 -8.57 -28.50
N THR A 508 -29.36 -9.01 -27.29
CA THR A 508 -29.64 -8.11 -26.16
C THR A 508 -28.39 -7.34 -25.76
N ILE A 509 -27.25 -8.04 -25.62
CA ILE A 509 -25.95 -7.41 -25.39
C ILE A 509 -25.36 -7.06 -26.75
N THR A 510 -25.22 -5.77 -27.01
CA THR A 510 -24.62 -5.25 -28.26
C THR A 510 -23.35 -4.43 -27.99
N ARG A 511 -23.10 -4.07 -26.72
CA ARG A 511 -21.96 -3.25 -26.30
C ARG A 511 -21.09 -3.98 -25.31
N ILE A 512 -19.79 -3.94 -25.55
CA ILE A 512 -18.77 -4.46 -24.64
C ILE A 512 -17.83 -3.32 -24.27
N ARG A 513 -17.63 -3.12 -22.97
CA ARG A 513 -16.67 -2.14 -22.43
C ARG A 513 -15.64 -2.86 -21.58
N VAL A 514 -14.41 -2.91 -22.06
CA VAL A 514 -13.30 -3.47 -21.29
C VAL A 514 -12.73 -2.37 -20.40
N ILE A 515 -12.74 -2.59 -19.09
CA ILE A 515 -12.35 -1.59 -18.10
C ILE A 515 -11.26 -2.09 -17.17
N GLY A 516 -10.40 -1.16 -16.73
CA GLY A 516 -9.33 -1.41 -15.78
C GLY A 516 -8.64 -0.10 -15.40
N GLN A 517 -7.51 -0.21 -14.71
CA GLN A 517 -6.62 0.92 -14.43
C GLN A 517 -5.16 0.53 -14.68
N GLY A 518 -4.33 1.49 -15.12
CA GLY A 518 -2.91 1.28 -15.39
C GLY A 518 -2.64 0.10 -16.34
N THR A 519 -1.70 -0.78 -15.97
CA THR A 519 -1.35 -2.00 -16.73
C THR A 519 -2.56 -2.88 -17.04
N ALA A 520 -3.54 -3.00 -16.13
CA ALA A 520 -4.74 -3.79 -16.37
C ALA A 520 -5.65 -3.18 -17.46
N ALA A 521 -5.70 -1.86 -17.56
CA ALA A 521 -6.40 -1.19 -18.66
C ALA A 521 -5.72 -1.46 -20.01
N VAL A 522 -4.38 -1.44 -20.04
CA VAL A 522 -3.61 -1.76 -21.26
C VAL A 522 -3.78 -3.23 -21.66
N ALA A 523 -3.77 -4.17 -20.72
CA ALA A 523 -4.13 -5.56 -21.00
C ALA A 523 -5.56 -5.65 -21.59
N GLY A 524 -6.51 -4.87 -21.04
CA GLY A 524 -7.87 -4.76 -21.54
C GLY A 524 -7.99 -4.24 -22.98
N GLN A 525 -7.10 -3.35 -23.43
CA GLN A 525 -7.06 -2.91 -24.83
C GLN A 525 -6.79 -4.09 -25.79
N SER A 526 -5.93 -5.04 -25.39
CA SER A 526 -5.69 -6.24 -26.20
C SER A 526 -6.94 -7.11 -26.30
N THR A 527 -7.70 -7.26 -25.20
CA THR A 527 -8.97 -7.99 -25.18
C THR A 527 -9.97 -7.37 -26.15
N ALA A 528 -10.12 -6.04 -26.11
CA ALA A 528 -11.01 -5.31 -26.99
C ALA A 528 -10.61 -5.46 -28.47
N ALA A 529 -9.32 -5.28 -28.79
CA ALA A 529 -8.82 -5.42 -30.16
C ALA A 529 -9.02 -6.84 -30.73
N ILE A 530 -8.70 -7.88 -29.94
CA ILE A 530 -8.92 -9.28 -30.34
C ILE A 530 -10.42 -9.56 -30.53
N LEU A 531 -11.27 -9.05 -29.64
CA LEU A 531 -12.70 -9.30 -29.72
C LEU A 531 -13.35 -8.61 -30.92
N ASP A 532 -12.96 -7.37 -31.22
CA ASP A 532 -13.43 -6.63 -32.40
C ASP A 532 -13.02 -7.35 -33.69
N GLU A 533 -11.77 -7.84 -33.79
CA GLU A 533 -11.29 -8.66 -34.92
C GLU A 533 -12.14 -9.93 -35.08
N LEU A 534 -12.35 -10.69 -34.00
CA LEU A 534 -13.05 -11.97 -34.03
C LEU A 534 -14.56 -11.86 -34.29
N THR A 535 -15.14 -10.68 -34.03
CA THR A 535 -16.58 -10.42 -34.23
C THR A 535 -16.86 -9.66 -35.53
N ASP A 536 -15.83 -9.33 -36.33
CA ASP A 536 -15.95 -8.55 -37.57
C ASP A 536 -16.76 -7.25 -37.36
N SER A 537 -16.49 -6.60 -36.21
CA SER A 537 -17.18 -5.39 -35.74
C SER A 537 -18.72 -5.49 -35.63
N SER A 538 -19.26 -6.71 -35.44
CA SER A 538 -20.69 -6.92 -35.18
C SER A 538 -21.13 -6.47 -33.78
N LEU A 539 -20.19 -6.36 -32.84
CA LEU A 539 -20.39 -5.79 -31.50
C LEU A 539 -19.69 -4.43 -31.38
N ASP A 540 -20.29 -3.50 -30.63
CA ASP A 540 -19.65 -2.23 -30.26
C ASP A 540 -18.70 -2.49 -29.08
N VAL A 541 -17.43 -2.76 -29.37
CA VAL A 541 -16.38 -3.08 -28.40
C VAL A 541 -15.43 -1.89 -28.21
N ASP A 542 -15.18 -1.49 -26.97
CA ASP A 542 -14.22 -0.43 -26.65
C ASP A 542 -13.48 -0.70 -25.34
N ALA A 543 -12.25 -0.20 -25.23
CA ALA A 543 -11.44 -0.25 -24.02
C ALA A 543 -11.29 1.15 -23.42
N ILE A 544 -11.71 1.31 -22.17
CA ILE A 544 -11.74 2.60 -21.48
C ILE A 544 -11.32 2.42 -20.02
N THR A 545 -10.63 3.40 -19.45
CA THR A 545 -10.30 3.35 -18.01
C THR A 545 -11.58 3.39 -17.19
N ALA A 546 -11.60 2.69 -16.06
CA ALA A 546 -12.82 2.57 -15.24
C ALA A 546 -13.35 3.94 -14.78
N THR A 547 -12.45 4.86 -14.45
CA THR A 547 -12.78 6.23 -14.04
C THR A 547 -13.41 7.03 -15.17
N GLU A 548 -12.85 6.99 -16.38
CA GLU A 548 -13.41 7.71 -17.54
C GLU A 548 -14.80 7.20 -17.88
N LEU A 549 -15.03 5.87 -17.85
CA LEU A 549 -16.36 5.32 -18.04
C LEU A 549 -17.35 5.88 -17.02
N SER A 550 -17.02 5.78 -15.73
CA SER A 550 -17.90 6.23 -14.64
C SER A 550 -18.15 7.74 -14.64
N GLY A 551 -17.14 8.53 -15.03
CA GLY A 551 -17.21 9.99 -15.02
C GLY A 551 -17.98 10.56 -16.20
N PHE A 552 -17.89 9.95 -17.39
CA PHE A 552 -18.32 10.61 -18.62
C PHE A 552 -19.17 9.75 -19.57
N HIS A 553 -19.12 8.42 -19.46
CA HIS A 553 -19.70 7.53 -20.48
C HIS A 553 -20.82 6.60 -19.96
N LEU A 554 -21.19 6.67 -18.68
CA LEU A 554 -22.34 5.91 -18.17
C LEU A 554 -23.67 6.45 -18.71
N ARG A 555 -24.49 5.56 -19.27
CA ARG A 555 -25.89 5.85 -19.68
C ARG A 555 -26.86 5.50 -18.56
N LEU A 556 -28.08 6.05 -18.59
CA LEU A 556 -29.10 5.73 -17.58
C LEU A 556 -29.52 4.25 -17.60
N ASP A 557 -29.60 3.68 -18.81
CA ASP A 557 -29.85 2.26 -19.06
C ASP A 557 -28.61 1.65 -19.71
N MET A 558 -28.11 0.58 -19.09
CA MET A 558 -26.96 -0.19 -19.54
C MET A 558 -27.30 -1.68 -19.72
N SER A 559 -28.57 -2.04 -19.83
CA SER A 559 -29.03 -3.43 -20.00
C SER A 559 -28.50 -4.14 -21.26
N ASP A 560 -28.08 -3.35 -22.26
CA ASP A 560 -27.44 -3.79 -23.51
C ASP A 560 -25.90 -3.89 -23.42
N THR A 561 -25.33 -3.65 -22.24
CA THR A 561 -23.89 -3.50 -22.02
C THR A 561 -23.33 -4.61 -21.14
N LEU A 562 -22.25 -5.23 -21.62
CA LEU A 562 -21.37 -6.12 -20.87
C LEU A 562 -20.05 -5.40 -20.56
N ALA A 563 -19.72 -5.26 -19.27
CA ALA A 563 -18.42 -4.78 -18.85
C ALA A 563 -17.47 -5.96 -18.59
N ILE A 564 -16.25 -5.89 -19.13
CA ILE A 564 -15.16 -6.82 -18.79
C ILE A 564 -14.20 -6.06 -17.88
N ALA A 565 -14.26 -6.31 -16.58
CA ALA A 565 -13.45 -5.63 -15.58
C ALA A 565 -12.14 -6.39 -15.31
N VAL A 566 -11.01 -5.80 -15.66
CA VAL A 566 -9.67 -6.39 -15.50
C VAL A 566 -9.00 -5.81 -14.26
N SER A 567 -8.61 -6.67 -13.30
CA SER A 567 -7.90 -6.26 -12.09
C SER A 567 -7.04 -7.40 -11.54
N GLN A 568 -5.79 -7.14 -11.17
CA GLN A 568 -4.93 -8.14 -10.52
C GLN A 568 -5.43 -8.45 -9.10
N SER A 569 -5.67 -7.43 -8.28
CA SER A 569 -6.02 -7.60 -6.87
C SER A 569 -7.50 -7.87 -6.63
N GLY A 570 -8.37 -7.48 -7.57
CA GLY A 570 -9.83 -7.51 -7.42
C GLY A 570 -10.37 -6.51 -6.38
N THR A 571 -9.51 -5.69 -5.78
CA THR A 571 -9.85 -4.71 -4.73
C THR A 571 -9.68 -3.26 -5.18
N THR A 572 -9.32 -3.02 -6.44
CA THR A 572 -9.09 -1.67 -6.98
C THR A 572 -10.36 -0.82 -6.83
N THR A 573 -10.33 0.18 -5.94
CA THR A 573 -11.51 0.96 -5.53
C THR A 573 -12.22 1.60 -6.72
N ASP A 574 -11.47 2.29 -7.59
CA ASP A 574 -12.05 2.95 -8.77
C ASP A 574 -12.74 1.95 -9.71
N THR A 575 -12.15 0.77 -9.94
CA THR A 575 -12.75 -0.28 -10.78
C THR A 575 -14.01 -0.85 -10.15
N ASN A 576 -13.96 -1.19 -8.86
CA ASN A 576 -15.10 -1.74 -8.13
C ASN A 576 -16.28 -0.75 -8.07
N ARG A 577 -16.00 0.54 -7.88
CA ARG A 577 -17.03 1.60 -7.90
C ARG A 577 -17.69 1.71 -9.28
N THR A 578 -16.92 1.67 -10.36
CA THR A 578 -17.47 1.67 -11.72
C THR A 578 -18.33 0.43 -11.97
N VAL A 579 -17.92 -0.74 -11.49
CA VAL A 579 -18.69 -1.99 -11.56
C VAL A 579 -20.04 -1.85 -10.85
N ASP A 580 -20.06 -1.31 -9.63
CA ASP A 580 -21.30 -1.07 -8.87
C ASP A 580 -22.26 -0.14 -9.64
N LEU A 581 -21.72 0.92 -10.25
CA LEU A 581 -22.50 1.86 -11.06
C LEU A 581 -23.11 1.19 -12.30
N ILE A 582 -22.34 0.40 -13.05
CA ILE A 582 -22.83 -0.32 -14.24
C ILE A 582 -23.96 -1.28 -13.87
N ARG A 583 -23.76 -2.08 -12.81
CA ARG A 583 -24.76 -3.04 -12.31
C ARG A 583 -26.04 -2.35 -11.89
N SER A 584 -25.93 -1.21 -11.18
CA SER A 584 -27.09 -0.42 -10.75
C SER A 584 -27.95 0.08 -11.91
N ARG A 585 -27.39 0.12 -13.13
CA ARG A 585 -28.05 0.56 -14.37
C ARG A 585 -28.42 -0.60 -15.30
N GLY A 586 -28.38 -1.83 -14.80
CA GLY A 586 -28.81 -3.05 -15.50
C GLY A 586 -27.73 -3.73 -16.35
N GLY A 587 -26.52 -3.18 -16.40
CA GLY A 587 -25.40 -3.81 -17.12
C GLY A 587 -24.88 -5.06 -16.43
N MET A 588 -24.26 -5.94 -17.20
CA MET A 588 -23.65 -7.19 -16.70
C MET A 588 -22.12 -7.08 -16.65
N VAL A 589 -21.48 -7.87 -15.79
CA VAL A 589 -20.03 -7.76 -15.53
C VAL A 589 -19.36 -9.13 -15.56
N ILE A 590 -18.28 -9.26 -16.35
CA ILE A 590 -17.31 -10.35 -16.22
C ILE A 590 -16.01 -9.79 -15.64
N GLY A 591 -15.51 -10.36 -14.55
CA GLY A 591 -14.21 -10.03 -13.98
C GLY A 591 -13.09 -10.90 -14.53
N ILE A 592 -11.98 -10.31 -14.98
CA ILE A 592 -10.69 -11.00 -15.16
C ILE A 592 -9.83 -10.67 -13.94
N VAL A 593 -9.67 -11.64 -13.04
CA VAL A 593 -9.09 -11.41 -11.71
C VAL A 593 -8.10 -12.49 -11.33
N ASN A 594 -7.03 -12.12 -10.63
CA ASN A 594 -6.12 -13.10 -10.06
C ASN A 594 -6.58 -13.52 -8.67
N ARG A 595 -6.79 -12.59 -7.74
CA ARG A 595 -7.16 -12.90 -6.35
C ARG A 595 -8.58 -13.48 -6.20
N ARG A 596 -8.68 -14.74 -5.76
CA ARG A 596 -9.91 -15.36 -5.27
C ARG A 596 -10.43 -14.66 -4.00
N GLY A 597 -11.76 -14.63 -3.83
CA GLY A 597 -12.40 -13.99 -2.66
C GLY A 597 -12.17 -12.49 -2.57
N SER A 598 -12.06 -11.79 -3.71
CA SER A 598 -11.91 -10.34 -3.76
C SER A 598 -13.27 -9.65 -4.00
N ASP A 599 -13.37 -8.37 -3.67
CA ASP A 599 -14.60 -7.59 -3.86
C ASP A 599 -15.16 -7.72 -5.30
N LEU A 600 -14.27 -7.69 -6.31
CA LEU A 600 -14.68 -7.83 -7.71
C LEU A 600 -15.21 -9.23 -8.02
N THR A 601 -14.70 -10.28 -7.37
CA THR A 601 -15.21 -11.65 -7.59
C THR A 601 -16.62 -11.82 -7.05
N ASP A 602 -16.98 -11.09 -5.99
CA ASP A 602 -18.32 -11.14 -5.40
C ASP A 602 -19.32 -10.27 -6.18
N LYS A 603 -18.83 -9.19 -6.78
CA LYS A 603 -19.63 -8.23 -7.55
C LYS A 603 -19.84 -8.63 -9.01
N ALA A 604 -19.01 -9.49 -9.60
CA ALA A 604 -19.14 -9.85 -11.02
C ALA A 604 -20.19 -10.95 -11.25
N ASP A 605 -20.86 -10.93 -12.41
CA ASP A 605 -21.78 -12.01 -12.82
C ASP A 605 -21.02 -13.24 -13.33
N GLY A 606 -19.85 -13.04 -13.95
CA GLY A 606 -18.91 -14.08 -14.34
C GLY A 606 -17.47 -13.73 -13.93
N VAL A 607 -16.64 -14.75 -13.69
CA VAL A 607 -15.24 -14.56 -13.26
C VAL A 607 -14.31 -15.50 -14.01
N MET A 608 -13.33 -14.93 -14.71
CA MET A 608 -12.22 -15.60 -15.37
C MET A 608 -10.96 -15.42 -14.52
N PHE A 609 -10.52 -16.49 -13.84
CA PHE A 609 -9.26 -16.42 -13.10
C PHE A 609 -8.04 -16.49 -14.01
N THR A 610 -7.08 -15.62 -13.76
CA THR A 610 -5.71 -15.69 -14.28
C THR A 610 -4.86 -16.65 -13.42
N SER A 611 -3.88 -17.30 -14.05
CA SER A 611 -3.03 -18.32 -13.42
C SER A 611 -3.88 -19.38 -12.68
N ASP A 612 -3.59 -19.67 -11.42
CA ASP A 612 -4.37 -20.53 -10.51
C ASP A 612 -5.31 -19.74 -9.57
N GLY A 613 -5.31 -18.41 -9.66
CA GLY A 613 -6.06 -17.51 -8.80
C GLY A 613 -5.40 -17.22 -7.43
N ARG A 614 -4.14 -17.64 -7.25
CA ARG A 614 -3.32 -17.44 -6.04
C ARG A 614 -1.95 -16.84 -6.32
N ASP A 615 -1.61 -16.62 -7.59
CA ASP A 615 -0.31 -16.15 -8.06
C ASP A 615 -0.05 -14.67 -7.69
N VAL A 616 0.32 -14.41 -6.43
CA VAL A 616 0.51 -13.05 -5.89
C VAL A 616 1.67 -12.34 -6.59
N GLU A 617 1.47 -11.05 -6.87
CA GLU A 617 2.49 -10.15 -7.39
C GLU A 617 2.95 -9.24 -6.24
N MET A 618 4.20 -9.41 -5.84
CA MET A 618 4.84 -8.68 -4.73
C MET A 618 5.51 -7.41 -5.23
N SER A 619 6.05 -7.42 -6.46
CA SER A 619 6.54 -6.20 -7.10
C SER A 619 5.43 -5.16 -7.21
N VAL A 620 5.78 -3.90 -6.98
CA VAL A 620 4.86 -2.77 -7.19
C VAL A 620 4.53 -2.62 -8.68
N ALA A 621 5.52 -2.79 -9.56
CA ALA A 621 5.32 -2.76 -11.00
C ALA A 621 4.81 -4.11 -11.49
N SER A 622 3.59 -4.13 -12.04
CA SER A 622 2.97 -5.35 -12.56
C SER A 622 3.67 -5.87 -13.80
N THR A 623 3.88 -7.19 -13.87
CA THR A 623 4.58 -7.94 -14.92
C THR A 623 3.81 -9.20 -15.31
N LYS A 624 3.93 -10.32 -14.56
CA LYS A 624 3.25 -11.60 -14.88
C LYS A 624 1.74 -11.46 -14.99
N ALA A 625 1.13 -10.57 -14.19
CA ALA A 625 -0.31 -10.36 -14.25
C ALA A 625 -0.77 -9.77 -15.60
N PHE A 626 0.02 -8.89 -16.23
CA PHE A 626 -0.28 -8.38 -17.58
C PHE A 626 -0.39 -9.53 -18.60
N TYR A 627 0.61 -10.41 -18.64
CA TYR A 627 0.65 -11.54 -19.58
C TYR A 627 -0.50 -12.52 -19.34
N ALA A 628 -0.78 -12.85 -18.08
CA ALA A 628 -1.90 -13.71 -17.72
C ALA A 628 -3.26 -13.07 -18.07
N GLN A 629 -3.42 -11.76 -17.87
CA GLN A 629 -4.62 -11.01 -18.27
C GLN A 629 -4.81 -10.99 -19.79
N VAL A 630 -3.73 -10.86 -20.58
CA VAL A 630 -3.78 -10.97 -22.05
C VAL A 630 -4.23 -12.38 -22.47
N ALA A 631 -3.69 -13.43 -21.86
CA ALA A 631 -4.10 -14.82 -22.14
C ALA A 631 -5.58 -15.05 -21.81
N ALA A 632 -6.01 -14.61 -20.62
CA ALA A 632 -7.40 -14.73 -20.18
C ALA A 632 -8.35 -13.92 -21.09
N GLY A 633 -7.96 -12.70 -21.45
CA GLY A 633 -8.66 -11.83 -22.39
C GLY A 633 -8.85 -12.51 -23.74
N ALA A 634 -7.79 -13.06 -24.34
CA ALA A 634 -7.88 -13.74 -25.64
C ALA A 634 -8.78 -14.99 -25.61
N LEU A 635 -8.72 -15.79 -24.54
CA LEU A 635 -9.62 -16.94 -24.34
C LEU A 635 -11.08 -16.49 -24.22
N LEU A 636 -11.32 -15.47 -23.41
CA LEU A 636 -12.66 -14.92 -23.21
C LEU A 636 -13.20 -14.30 -24.51
N SER A 637 -12.36 -13.59 -25.28
CA SER A 637 -12.74 -13.05 -26.59
C SER A 637 -13.15 -14.14 -27.57
N CYS A 638 -12.43 -15.28 -27.60
CA CYS A 638 -12.83 -16.43 -28.41
C CYS A 638 -14.19 -17.00 -27.99
N ALA A 639 -14.44 -17.12 -26.67
CA ALA A 639 -15.69 -17.65 -26.14
C ALA A 639 -16.88 -16.70 -26.38
N ILE A 640 -16.68 -15.38 -26.20
CA ILE A 640 -17.69 -14.36 -26.47
C ILE A 640 -18.02 -14.29 -27.96
N ALA A 641 -17.01 -14.30 -28.84
CA ALA A 641 -17.23 -14.28 -30.30
C ALA A 641 -18.00 -15.52 -30.77
N GLU A 642 -17.72 -16.69 -30.19
CA GLU A 642 -18.49 -17.90 -30.46
C GLU A 642 -19.94 -17.79 -29.95
N ALA A 643 -20.15 -17.28 -28.74
CA ALA A 643 -21.49 -17.10 -28.17
C ALA A 643 -22.33 -16.09 -28.96
N ALA A 644 -21.73 -14.96 -29.35
CA ALA A 644 -22.39 -13.91 -30.13
C ALA A 644 -22.76 -14.37 -31.55
N ALA A 645 -21.96 -15.25 -32.16
CA ALA A 645 -22.25 -15.79 -33.48
C ALA A 645 -23.40 -16.82 -33.49
N GLY A 646 -23.78 -17.38 -32.34
CA GLY A 646 -24.83 -18.38 -32.23
C GLY A 646 -24.59 -19.58 -33.16
N ASP A 647 -25.61 -19.96 -33.93
CA ASP A 647 -25.58 -21.10 -34.87
C ASP A 647 -24.60 -20.91 -36.05
N ASP A 648 -24.23 -19.67 -36.39
CA ASP A 648 -23.30 -19.39 -37.49
C ASP A 648 -21.85 -19.73 -37.11
N GLY A 649 -21.56 -19.83 -35.81
CA GLY A 649 -20.26 -20.23 -35.28
C GLY A 649 -19.10 -19.27 -35.57
N GLY A 650 -19.28 -18.19 -36.34
CA GLY A 650 -18.25 -17.18 -36.65
C GLY A 650 -17.01 -17.72 -37.36
N ASP A 651 -15.90 -16.98 -37.37
CA ASP A 651 -14.64 -17.43 -37.98
C ASP A 651 -13.89 -18.48 -37.13
N ILE A 652 -14.35 -19.72 -37.22
CA ILE A 652 -13.75 -20.88 -36.53
C ILE A 652 -12.28 -21.07 -36.91
N ARG A 653 -11.87 -20.75 -38.15
CA ARG A 653 -10.49 -20.93 -38.60
C ARG A 653 -9.57 -19.94 -37.90
N ARG A 654 -9.95 -18.65 -37.85
CA ARG A 654 -9.15 -17.64 -37.15
C ARG A 654 -9.06 -17.94 -35.67
N ARG A 655 -10.18 -18.29 -35.01
CA ARG A 655 -10.15 -18.71 -33.59
C ARG A 655 -9.26 -19.93 -33.37
N THR A 656 -9.31 -20.92 -34.26
CA THR A 656 -8.44 -22.11 -34.16
C THR A 656 -6.96 -21.74 -34.26
N GLN A 657 -6.58 -20.88 -35.21
CA GLN A 657 -5.21 -20.41 -35.36
C GLN A 657 -4.74 -19.63 -34.12
N LEU A 658 -5.57 -18.72 -33.61
CA LEU A 658 -5.26 -17.92 -32.44
C LEU A 658 -5.06 -18.80 -31.20
N LEU A 659 -5.97 -19.75 -30.95
CA LEU A 659 -5.85 -20.70 -29.84
C LEU A 659 -4.60 -21.59 -29.95
N GLY A 660 -4.24 -22.01 -31.17
CA GLY A 660 -2.99 -22.74 -31.42
C GLY A 660 -1.76 -21.90 -31.10
N SER A 661 -1.81 -20.61 -31.45
CA SER A 661 -0.71 -19.66 -31.18
C SER A 661 -0.59 -19.31 -29.71
N LEU A 662 -1.70 -19.21 -28.98
CA LEU A 662 -1.71 -19.05 -27.52
C LEU A 662 -1.01 -20.23 -26.84
N ARG A 663 -1.25 -21.48 -27.28
CA ARG A 663 -0.57 -22.67 -26.74
C ARG A 663 0.95 -22.64 -26.92
N ALA A 664 1.45 -22.06 -28.02
CA ALA A 664 2.88 -21.96 -28.31
C ALA A 664 3.55 -20.73 -27.67
N MET A 665 2.77 -19.75 -27.21
CA MET A 665 3.29 -18.49 -26.68
C MET A 665 4.21 -18.64 -25.46
N PRO A 666 3.93 -19.51 -24.46
CA PRO A 666 4.85 -19.70 -23.33
C PRO A 666 6.28 -20.05 -23.75
N ASP A 667 6.47 -20.91 -24.75
CA ASP A 667 7.81 -21.28 -25.24
C ASP A 667 8.49 -20.12 -25.98
N ALA A 668 7.73 -19.32 -26.72
CA ALA A 668 8.24 -18.11 -27.36
C ALA A 668 8.66 -17.06 -26.31
N MET A 669 7.90 -16.93 -25.22
CA MET A 669 8.23 -16.08 -24.07
C MET A 669 9.51 -16.56 -23.39
N ARG A 670 9.65 -17.87 -23.09
CA ARG A 670 10.90 -18.44 -22.53
C ARG A 670 12.11 -18.19 -23.41
N THR A 671 11.95 -18.33 -24.73
CA THR A 671 13.01 -18.05 -25.69
C THR A 671 13.40 -16.57 -25.68
N THR A 672 12.43 -15.67 -25.51
CA THR A 672 12.66 -14.22 -25.38
C THR A 672 13.36 -13.88 -24.07
N LEU A 673 12.96 -14.48 -22.95
CA LEU A 673 13.63 -14.32 -21.64
C LEU A 673 15.10 -14.74 -21.71
N ALA A 674 15.42 -15.81 -22.43
CA ALA A 674 16.80 -16.26 -22.63
C ALA A 674 17.69 -15.24 -23.36
N ARG A 675 17.10 -14.20 -23.98
CA ARG A 675 17.83 -13.08 -24.60
C ARG A 675 18.13 -11.92 -23.65
N ARG A 676 17.85 -12.03 -22.35
CA ARG A 676 18.08 -10.98 -21.35
C ARG A 676 19.46 -10.33 -21.45
N ASP A 677 20.54 -11.09 -21.67
CA ASP A 677 21.89 -10.53 -21.76
C ASP A 677 22.05 -9.53 -22.93
N VAL A 678 21.38 -9.79 -24.06
CA VAL A 678 21.36 -8.89 -25.23
C VAL A 678 20.59 -7.61 -24.90
N VAL A 679 19.44 -7.76 -24.24
CA VAL A 679 18.62 -6.63 -23.77
C VAL A 679 19.42 -5.78 -22.78
N ALA A 680 20.12 -6.43 -21.85
CA ALA A 680 20.90 -5.80 -20.81
C ALA A 680 22.10 -5.02 -21.38
N ASP A 681 22.79 -5.56 -22.40
CA ASP A 681 23.84 -4.83 -23.12
C ASP A 681 23.29 -3.55 -23.78
N ALA A 682 22.16 -3.66 -24.48
CA ALA A 682 21.53 -2.50 -25.12
C ALA A 682 21.12 -1.44 -24.08
N ALA A 683 20.48 -1.85 -22.98
CA ALA A 683 20.06 -0.95 -21.91
C ALA A 683 21.26 -0.23 -21.27
N ARG A 684 22.30 -0.97 -20.84
CA ARG A 684 23.50 -0.39 -20.21
C ARG A 684 24.21 0.64 -21.08
N ARG A 685 24.29 0.40 -22.39
CA ARG A 685 25.01 1.30 -23.31
C ARG A 685 24.18 2.50 -23.74
N LEU A 686 22.88 2.33 -23.93
CA LEU A 686 22.06 3.30 -24.66
C LEU A 686 21.13 4.11 -23.76
N ALA A 687 20.76 3.63 -22.57
CA ALA A 687 19.81 4.32 -21.69
C ALA A 687 20.43 5.45 -20.83
N PRO A 688 21.52 5.22 -20.04
CA PRO A 688 22.05 6.25 -19.13
C PRO A 688 22.39 7.62 -19.75
N PRO A 689 22.98 7.70 -20.97
CA PRO A 689 23.35 9.01 -21.54
C PRO A 689 22.18 9.76 -22.18
N LYS A 690 20.94 9.25 -22.11
CA LYS A 690 19.78 9.81 -22.83
C LYS A 690 18.76 10.36 -21.84
N ARG A 691 18.44 11.65 -21.94
CA ARG A 691 17.55 12.33 -21.00
C ARG A 691 16.06 12.07 -21.23
N TYR A 692 15.63 12.07 -22.50
CA TYR A 692 14.23 11.95 -22.92
C TYR A 692 14.04 10.73 -23.81
N TRP A 693 13.01 9.94 -23.50
CA TRP A 693 12.76 8.65 -24.13
C TRP A 693 11.34 8.61 -24.68
N ALA A 694 11.15 7.81 -25.72
CA ALA A 694 9.86 7.53 -26.30
C ALA A 694 9.69 6.04 -26.59
N VAL A 695 8.44 5.59 -26.59
CA VAL A 695 8.06 4.24 -27.02
C VAL A 695 7.07 4.37 -28.16
N VAL A 696 7.26 3.60 -29.23
CA VAL A 696 6.35 3.62 -30.38
C VAL A 696 5.95 2.21 -30.80
N GLY A 697 4.75 2.07 -31.34
CA GLY A 697 4.25 0.83 -31.90
C GLY A 697 3.03 1.07 -32.80
N ASN A 698 2.71 0.10 -33.65
CA ASN A 698 1.56 0.15 -34.56
C ASN A 698 0.64 -1.05 -34.38
N GLY A 699 -0.66 -0.85 -34.62
CA GLY A 699 -1.66 -1.91 -34.49
C GLY A 699 -1.58 -2.57 -33.11
N PRO A 700 -1.51 -3.92 -33.01
CA PRO A 700 -1.33 -4.61 -31.74
C PRO A 700 -0.10 -4.16 -30.93
N ASN A 701 0.99 -3.75 -31.59
CA ASN A 701 2.18 -3.26 -30.90
C ASN A 701 1.97 -1.93 -30.16
N LYS A 702 0.85 -1.22 -30.36
CA LYS A 702 0.50 -0.06 -29.54
C LYS A 702 0.23 -0.46 -28.08
N VAL A 703 -0.37 -1.64 -27.86
CA VAL A 703 -0.57 -2.21 -26.51
C VAL A 703 0.78 -2.40 -25.82
N ALA A 704 1.75 -2.99 -26.53
CA ALA A 704 3.12 -3.14 -26.00
C ALA A 704 3.76 -1.79 -25.71
N ALA A 705 3.63 -0.82 -26.61
CA ALA A 705 4.23 0.50 -26.43
C ALA A 705 3.67 1.22 -25.18
N GLU A 706 2.36 1.14 -24.93
CA GLU A 706 1.74 1.73 -23.75
C GLU A 706 2.15 1.05 -22.45
N GLU A 707 2.22 -0.29 -22.43
CA GLU A 707 2.66 -1.05 -21.26
C GLU A 707 4.14 -0.80 -20.96
N VAL A 708 5.00 -0.81 -21.98
CA VAL A 708 6.43 -0.53 -21.84
C VAL A 708 6.67 0.90 -21.36
N ARG A 709 5.91 1.89 -21.85
CA ARG A 709 5.94 3.25 -21.32
C ARG A 709 5.63 3.26 -19.81
N ILE A 710 4.60 2.53 -19.35
CA ILE A 710 4.24 2.46 -17.94
C ILE A 710 5.41 1.88 -17.13
N LYS A 711 5.95 0.72 -17.53
CA LYS A 711 7.06 0.08 -16.80
C LYS A 711 8.30 0.96 -16.73
N LEU A 712 8.66 1.61 -17.83
CA LEU A 712 9.82 2.49 -17.85
C LEU A 712 9.61 3.75 -17.01
N SER A 713 8.39 4.29 -16.98
CA SER A 713 8.05 5.41 -16.08
C SER A 713 8.16 4.98 -14.60
N GLU A 714 7.68 3.77 -14.29
CA GLU A 714 7.73 3.17 -12.96
C GLU A 714 9.15 2.85 -12.49
N LEU A 715 10.01 2.33 -13.37
CA LEU A 715 11.34 1.85 -13.00
C LEU A 715 12.44 2.90 -13.17
N CYS A 716 12.32 3.79 -14.16
CA CYS A 716 13.39 4.74 -14.53
C CYS A 716 13.10 6.19 -14.09
N TYR A 717 11.91 6.47 -13.53
CA TYR A 717 11.47 7.79 -13.07
C TYR A 717 11.58 8.87 -14.14
N LYS A 718 10.98 8.57 -15.30
CA LYS A 718 10.96 9.45 -16.47
C LYS A 718 9.54 9.57 -16.96
N SER A 719 9.13 10.80 -17.27
CA SER A 719 8.00 11.00 -18.17
C SER A 719 8.41 10.58 -19.57
N MET A 720 7.59 9.77 -20.23
CA MET A 720 7.89 9.21 -21.55
C MET A 720 6.68 9.36 -22.47
N ALA A 721 6.95 9.80 -23.70
CA ALA A 721 5.95 9.80 -24.75
C ALA A 721 5.65 8.37 -25.22
N CYS A 722 4.41 8.14 -25.65
CA CYS A 722 4.02 6.90 -26.33
C CYS A 722 3.17 7.24 -27.55
N ASP A 723 3.72 7.01 -28.74
CA ASP A 723 3.11 7.42 -30.00
C ASP A 723 2.86 6.21 -30.92
N SER A 724 2.09 6.44 -31.97
CA SER A 724 2.16 5.56 -33.15
C SER A 724 3.46 5.88 -33.89
N THR A 725 4.11 4.88 -34.49
CA THR A 725 5.46 5.03 -35.06
C THR A 725 5.55 6.19 -36.06
N GLU A 726 4.60 6.31 -36.99
CA GLU A 726 4.63 7.36 -38.01
C GLU A 726 4.30 8.74 -37.44
N ASP A 727 3.49 8.81 -36.38
CA ASP A 727 3.03 10.09 -35.82
C ASP A 727 4.17 10.85 -35.12
N LYS A 728 5.19 10.12 -34.66
CA LYS A 728 6.38 10.69 -34.04
C LYS A 728 7.07 11.75 -34.89
N LYS A 729 7.12 11.56 -36.22
CA LYS A 729 7.71 12.57 -37.14
C LYS A 729 6.86 13.84 -37.27
N HIS A 730 5.59 13.78 -36.89
CA HIS A 730 4.64 14.89 -36.97
C HIS A 730 4.58 15.72 -35.68
N ILE A 731 5.12 15.22 -34.57
CA ILE A 731 5.01 15.84 -33.24
C ILE A 731 6.37 16.30 -32.73
N ASP A 732 7.25 15.38 -32.31
CA ASP A 732 8.38 15.69 -31.42
C ASP A 732 9.66 14.87 -31.67
N LEU A 733 9.85 14.35 -32.88
CA LEU A 733 11.00 13.50 -33.25
C LEU A 733 12.38 13.99 -32.75
N SER A 734 12.61 15.30 -32.65
CA SER A 734 13.89 15.86 -32.20
C SER A 734 14.07 15.94 -30.68
N SER A 735 13.01 15.78 -29.90
CA SER A 735 13.00 16.00 -28.44
C SER A 735 13.39 14.76 -27.65
N GLU A 736 13.24 13.57 -28.23
CA GLU A 736 13.37 12.29 -27.53
C GLU A 736 14.40 11.38 -28.21
N PRO A 737 15.68 11.51 -27.83
CA PRO A 737 16.78 10.87 -28.54
C PRO A 737 16.89 9.36 -28.34
N LEU A 738 16.17 8.74 -27.39
CA LEU A 738 16.08 7.28 -27.26
C LEU A 738 14.67 6.84 -27.62
N ILE A 739 14.53 5.98 -28.63
CA ILE A 739 13.22 5.54 -29.13
C ILE A 739 13.17 4.02 -29.11
N LEU A 740 12.29 3.44 -28.29
CA LEU A 740 11.99 2.02 -28.30
C LEU A 740 10.88 1.75 -29.32
N VAL A 741 11.11 0.86 -30.27
CA VAL A 741 10.19 0.57 -31.37
C VAL A 741 9.68 -0.86 -31.24
N CYS A 742 8.42 -1.01 -30.85
CA CYS A 742 7.72 -2.30 -30.77
C CYS A 742 7.27 -2.72 -32.18
N ALA A 743 7.97 -3.70 -32.78
CA ALA A 743 7.75 -4.13 -34.16
C ALA A 743 7.63 -5.67 -34.32
N ALA A 744 7.55 -6.43 -33.23
CA ALA A 744 7.40 -7.89 -33.31
C ALA A 744 6.07 -8.27 -33.99
N GLY A 745 6.13 -9.26 -34.88
CA GLY A 745 4.97 -9.74 -35.66
C GLY A 745 4.56 -8.83 -36.83
N LEU A 746 5.27 -7.73 -37.10
CA LEU A 746 5.02 -6.94 -38.31
C LEU A 746 5.57 -7.64 -39.56
N GLU A 747 4.80 -7.64 -40.64
CA GLU A 747 5.13 -8.33 -41.90
C GLU A 747 4.83 -7.45 -43.11
N GLY A 748 5.49 -7.73 -44.24
CA GLY A 748 5.20 -7.07 -45.52
C GLY A 748 5.33 -5.54 -45.47
N SER A 749 4.35 -4.84 -46.03
CA SER A 749 4.40 -3.38 -46.21
C SER A 749 4.43 -2.59 -44.90
N THR A 750 3.79 -3.08 -43.83
CA THR A 750 3.80 -2.39 -42.54
C THR A 750 5.19 -2.42 -41.92
N ALA A 751 5.90 -3.54 -42.05
CA ALA A 751 7.28 -3.64 -41.59
C ALA A 751 8.25 -2.80 -42.45
N ASP A 752 8.00 -2.69 -43.76
CA ASP A 752 8.75 -1.78 -44.65
C ASP A 752 8.56 -0.31 -44.26
N ASP A 753 7.35 0.09 -43.86
CA ASP A 753 7.05 1.46 -43.46
C ASP A 753 7.72 1.79 -42.11
N VAL A 754 7.64 0.89 -41.12
CA VAL A 754 8.37 1.07 -39.85
C VAL A 754 9.89 1.13 -40.07
N ALA A 755 10.44 0.34 -41.00
CA ALA A 755 11.87 0.39 -41.32
C ALA A 755 12.29 1.75 -41.91
N LYS A 756 11.43 2.38 -42.73
CA LYS A 756 11.64 3.75 -43.21
C LYS A 756 11.62 4.75 -42.06
N GLU A 757 10.67 4.64 -41.14
CA GLU A 757 10.59 5.52 -39.96
C GLU A 757 11.82 5.39 -39.06
N VAL A 758 12.28 4.17 -38.78
CA VAL A 758 13.53 3.93 -38.02
C VAL A 758 14.73 4.61 -38.70
N ALA A 759 14.81 4.57 -40.02
CA ALA A 759 15.87 5.27 -40.77
C ALA A 759 15.75 6.80 -40.65
N ILE A 760 14.53 7.35 -40.66
CA ILE A 760 14.26 8.78 -40.41
C ILE A 760 14.69 9.15 -38.99
N PHE A 761 14.34 8.37 -37.98
CA PHE A 761 14.72 8.61 -36.59
C PHE A 761 16.24 8.72 -36.45
N LYS A 762 16.96 7.76 -37.03
CA LYS A 762 18.43 7.76 -37.03
C LYS A 762 19.02 8.95 -37.79
N ALA A 763 18.43 9.35 -38.91
CA ALA A 763 18.86 10.53 -39.68
C ALA A 763 18.73 11.83 -38.86
N HIS A 764 17.77 11.88 -37.94
CA HIS A 764 17.56 12.97 -36.99
C HIS A 764 18.33 12.80 -35.66
N LYS A 765 19.36 11.94 -35.65
CA LYS A 765 20.24 11.66 -34.50
C LYS A 765 19.56 11.01 -33.29
N ALA A 766 18.37 10.46 -33.45
CA ALA A 766 17.79 9.57 -32.44
C ALA A 766 18.53 8.22 -32.42
N THR A 767 18.31 7.48 -31.34
CA THR A 767 18.90 6.19 -31.02
C THR A 767 17.77 5.16 -30.98
N PRO A 768 17.27 4.69 -32.14
CA PRO A 768 16.20 3.70 -32.16
C PRO A 768 16.71 2.33 -31.70
N ILE A 769 15.95 1.68 -30.82
CA ILE A 769 16.10 0.27 -30.45
C ILE A 769 14.84 -0.45 -30.90
N VAL A 770 14.98 -1.44 -31.77
CA VAL A 770 13.83 -2.10 -32.41
C VAL A 770 13.65 -3.50 -31.83
N PHE A 771 12.44 -3.84 -31.41
CA PHE A 771 12.04 -5.19 -31.02
C PHE A 771 11.38 -5.83 -32.23
N ALA A 772 12.02 -6.81 -32.85
CA ALA A 772 11.59 -7.35 -34.15
C ALA A 772 11.58 -8.87 -34.16
N THR A 773 10.78 -9.45 -35.04
CA THR A 773 10.80 -10.89 -35.31
C THR A 773 12.17 -11.32 -35.83
N GLU A 774 12.65 -12.49 -35.42
CA GLU A 774 13.92 -13.09 -35.86
C GLU A 774 14.02 -13.14 -37.39
N GLY A 775 15.20 -12.80 -37.92
CA GLY A 775 15.48 -12.79 -39.36
C GLY A 775 15.21 -11.44 -40.04
N GLU A 776 14.69 -10.44 -39.31
CA GLU A 776 14.42 -9.13 -39.89
C GLU A 776 15.63 -8.22 -40.00
N THR A 777 16.11 -8.06 -41.23
CA THR A 777 17.32 -7.31 -41.56
C THR A 777 17.05 -5.87 -42.03
N ARG A 778 15.77 -5.49 -42.15
CA ARG A 778 15.35 -4.19 -42.71
C ARG A 778 15.63 -3.01 -41.77
N TYR A 779 15.72 -3.23 -40.46
CA TYR A 779 15.82 -2.16 -39.46
C TYR A 779 17.25 -1.65 -39.28
N ASN A 780 17.54 -0.44 -39.77
CA ASN A 780 18.81 0.24 -39.53
C ASN A 780 18.82 0.98 -38.18
N ALA A 781 18.84 0.23 -37.08
CA ALA A 781 18.71 0.77 -35.72
C ALA A 781 20.06 0.99 -35.01
N ALA A 782 20.04 1.44 -33.76
CA ALA A 782 21.19 1.40 -32.85
C ALA A 782 21.34 0.02 -32.19
N ALA A 783 20.22 -0.67 -31.98
CA ALA A 783 20.15 -2.07 -31.62
C ALA A 783 18.86 -2.68 -32.18
N VAL A 784 18.92 -3.96 -32.57
CA VAL A 784 17.75 -4.77 -32.93
C VAL A 784 17.73 -5.95 -31.98
N ILE A 785 16.63 -6.12 -31.25
CA ILE A 785 16.42 -7.22 -30.32
C ILE A 785 15.43 -8.17 -30.98
N GLU A 786 15.93 -9.35 -31.34
CA GLU A 786 15.16 -10.37 -32.05
C GLU A 786 14.33 -11.22 -31.08
N VAL A 787 13.07 -11.47 -31.45
CA VAL A 787 12.15 -12.36 -30.75
C VAL A 787 11.61 -13.45 -31.70
N PRO A 788 11.17 -14.61 -31.20
CA PRO A 788 10.64 -15.69 -32.05
C PRO A 788 9.46 -15.25 -32.92
N GLN A 789 9.29 -15.92 -34.06
CA GLN A 789 8.12 -15.74 -34.92
C GLN A 789 6.87 -16.33 -34.25
N VAL A 790 5.83 -15.50 -34.14
CA VAL A 790 4.51 -15.84 -33.59
C VAL A 790 3.41 -15.22 -34.46
N ASP A 791 2.15 -15.55 -34.17
CA ASP A 791 1.01 -14.92 -34.84
C ASP A 791 1.07 -13.37 -34.71
N PRO A 792 0.89 -12.61 -35.81
CA PRO A 792 0.97 -11.15 -35.80
C PRO A 792 0.07 -10.46 -34.76
N THR A 793 -1.12 -10.99 -34.46
CA THR A 793 -2.03 -10.41 -33.45
C THR A 793 -1.45 -10.55 -32.03
N LEU A 794 -0.52 -11.48 -31.80
CA LEU A 794 0.12 -11.73 -30.51
C LEU A 794 1.58 -11.26 -30.42
N GLY A 795 2.18 -10.76 -31.51
CA GLY A 795 3.58 -10.31 -31.53
C GLY A 795 3.91 -9.27 -30.44
N PHE A 796 2.92 -8.43 -30.08
CA PHE A 796 3.06 -7.42 -29.04
C PHE A 796 3.40 -8.02 -27.65
N VAL A 797 3.02 -9.27 -27.37
CA VAL A 797 3.36 -9.97 -26.12
C VAL A 797 4.88 -10.05 -25.95
N LEU A 798 5.59 -10.39 -27.03
CA LEU A 798 7.05 -10.50 -27.01
C LEU A 798 7.71 -9.11 -26.99
N SER A 799 7.16 -8.12 -27.70
CA SER A 799 7.60 -6.72 -27.60
C SER A 799 7.51 -6.19 -26.16
N ALA A 800 6.39 -6.47 -25.46
CA ALA A 800 6.21 -6.08 -24.06
C ALA A 800 7.25 -6.74 -23.15
N MET A 801 7.53 -8.04 -23.36
CA MET A 801 8.53 -8.77 -22.59
C MET A 801 9.95 -8.22 -22.76
N VAL A 802 10.33 -7.89 -24.00
CA VAL A 802 11.61 -7.22 -24.24
C VAL A 802 11.65 -5.86 -23.53
N GLY A 803 10.57 -5.09 -23.59
CA GLY A 803 10.50 -3.79 -22.92
C GLY A 803 10.50 -3.87 -21.38
N HIS A 804 9.89 -4.89 -20.79
CA HIS A 804 9.96 -5.18 -19.35
C HIS A 804 11.41 -5.48 -18.93
N LEU A 805 12.09 -6.37 -19.66
CA LEU A 805 13.51 -6.66 -19.44
C LEU A 805 14.38 -5.41 -19.63
N PHE A 806 14.13 -4.62 -20.67
CA PHE A 806 14.86 -3.40 -20.95
C PHE A 806 14.69 -2.39 -19.82
N GLY A 807 13.46 -2.21 -19.30
CA GLY A 807 13.20 -1.29 -18.20
C GLY A 807 13.90 -1.70 -16.91
N TYR A 808 13.90 -2.99 -16.59
CA TYR A 808 14.66 -3.51 -15.46
C TYR A 808 16.17 -3.26 -15.61
N GLU A 809 16.75 -3.63 -16.74
CA GLU A 809 18.19 -3.47 -16.99
C GLU A 809 18.62 -2.00 -17.10
N ALA A 810 17.75 -1.14 -17.63
CA ALA A 810 17.99 0.30 -17.68
C ALA A 810 17.98 0.90 -16.27
N ALA A 811 17.02 0.51 -15.42
CA ALA A 811 16.98 0.94 -14.02
C ALA A 811 18.25 0.53 -13.27
N LEU A 812 18.71 -0.73 -13.41
CA LEU A 812 19.96 -1.19 -12.81
C LEU A 812 21.18 -0.41 -13.34
N ALA A 813 21.23 -0.13 -14.65
CA ALA A 813 22.33 0.64 -15.24
C ALA A 813 22.41 2.07 -14.71
N ILE A 814 21.25 2.71 -14.50
CA ILE A 814 21.14 4.05 -13.92
C ILE A 814 21.54 4.01 -12.44
N ASP A 815 21.00 3.06 -11.67
CA ASP A 815 21.31 2.90 -10.24
C ASP A 815 22.80 2.66 -9.98
N ALA A 816 23.42 1.81 -10.80
CA ALA A 816 24.84 1.51 -10.72
C ALA A 816 25.73 2.75 -10.89
N SER A 817 25.26 3.80 -11.57
CA SER A 817 25.99 5.06 -11.69
C SER A 817 26.05 5.85 -10.37
N ALA A 818 25.17 5.57 -9.40
CA ALA A 818 25.17 6.15 -8.06
C ALA A 818 26.17 5.47 -7.10
N HIS A 819 26.62 4.25 -7.39
CA HIS A 819 27.46 3.45 -6.48
C HIS A 819 28.73 4.19 -5.98
N PRO A 820 29.52 4.87 -6.84
CA PRO A 820 30.70 5.60 -6.37
C PRO A 820 30.35 6.73 -5.38
N LEU A 821 29.17 7.34 -5.55
CA LEU A 821 28.70 8.44 -4.69
C LEU A 821 28.17 7.92 -3.34
N ARG A 822 27.49 6.76 -3.33
CA ARG A 822 27.07 6.07 -2.09
C ARG A 822 28.26 5.72 -1.22
N HIS A 823 29.28 5.08 -1.82
CA HIS A 823 30.52 4.76 -1.11
C HIS A 823 31.21 6.02 -0.55
N ALA A 824 31.15 7.15 -1.29
CA ALA A 824 31.67 8.41 -0.78
C ALA A 824 30.87 8.92 0.44
N ARG A 825 29.54 8.80 0.44
CA ARG A 825 28.69 9.18 1.59
C ARG A 825 28.94 8.29 2.81
N GLU A 826 29.04 6.99 2.63
CA GLU A 826 29.36 6.03 3.70
C GLU A 826 30.71 6.32 4.36
N GLU A 827 31.72 6.69 3.58
CA GLU A 827 33.03 7.07 4.14
C GLU A 827 32.95 8.37 4.94
N ILE A 828 32.14 9.34 4.51
CA ILE A 828 31.90 10.57 5.28
C ILE A 828 31.27 10.25 6.63
N GLU A 829 30.21 9.45 6.64
CA GLU A 829 29.53 9.02 7.87
C GLU A 829 30.50 8.34 8.84
N ARG A 830 31.36 7.45 8.33
CA ARG A 830 32.40 6.79 9.14
C ARG A 830 33.38 7.79 9.75
N VAL A 831 33.87 8.74 8.95
CA VAL A 831 34.83 9.77 9.43
C VAL A 831 34.20 10.71 10.46
N VAL A 832 32.91 11.05 10.30
CA VAL A 832 32.17 11.85 11.28
C VAL A 832 31.96 11.07 12.58
N GLY A 833 31.66 9.77 12.50
CA GLY A 833 31.51 8.89 13.66
C GLY A 833 32.78 8.70 14.49
N ASP A 834 33.97 8.84 13.90
CA ASP A 834 35.26 8.67 14.58
C ASP A 834 35.62 9.82 15.56
N GLY A 835 34.80 10.88 15.65
CA GLY A 835 34.99 11.97 16.61
C GLY A 835 36.25 12.81 16.40
N LEU A 836 36.76 12.86 15.16
CA LEU A 836 37.98 13.59 14.79
C LEU A 836 37.80 15.12 14.87
N SER A 837 38.89 15.85 15.11
CA SER A 837 38.91 17.31 14.93
C SER A 837 38.64 17.67 13.47
N GLY A 838 37.96 18.79 13.20
CA GLY A 838 37.53 19.19 11.84
C GLY A 838 38.64 19.14 10.76
N ASP A 839 39.85 19.60 11.07
CA ASP A 839 40.97 19.58 10.11
C ASP A 839 41.47 18.15 9.81
N ALA A 840 41.48 17.28 10.82
CA ALA A 840 41.86 15.88 10.67
C ALA A 840 40.81 15.09 9.88
N ALA A 841 39.52 15.38 10.10
CA ALA A 841 38.42 14.84 9.32
C ALA A 841 38.54 15.22 7.84
N LEU A 842 38.72 16.51 7.52
CA LEU A 842 38.92 16.98 6.14
C LEU A 842 40.15 16.37 5.47
N GLY A 843 41.27 16.25 6.19
CA GLY A 843 42.49 15.63 5.67
C GLY A 843 42.33 14.14 5.35
N ARG A 844 41.46 13.43 6.08
CA ARG A 844 41.10 12.04 5.79
C ARG A 844 40.14 11.94 4.62
N LEU A 845 39.06 12.73 4.61
CA LEU A 845 38.10 12.80 3.49
C LEU A 845 38.77 13.12 2.16
N ARG A 846 39.75 14.04 2.14
CA ARG A 846 40.52 14.35 0.93
C ARG A 846 41.23 13.12 0.34
N ARG A 847 41.75 12.22 1.18
CA ARG A 847 42.41 10.99 0.71
C ARG A 847 41.39 9.94 0.29
N ASP A 848 40.38 9.72 1.13
CA ASP A 848 39.48 8.59 0.99
C ASP A 848 38.46 8.82 -0.14
N LEU A 849 38.13 10.08 -0.46
CA LEU A 849 37.17 10.43 -1.52
C LEU A 849 37.79 10.73 -2.90
N ALA A 850 39.14 10.75 -3.03
CA ALA A 850 39.80 11.10 -4.29
C ALA A 850 39.37 10.20 -5.47
N HIS A 851 39.32 8.89 -5.24
CA HIS A 851 38.92 7.94 -6.28
C HIS A 851 37.43 8.07 -6.68
N ALA A 852 36.56 8.42 -5.73
CA ALA A 852 35.14 8.64 -6.02
C ALA A 852 34.94 9.91 -6.88
N ALA A 853 35.68 10.98 -6.57
CA ALA A 853 35.68 12.21 -7.35
C ALA A 853 36.20 12.00 -8.78
N ASP A 854 37.32 11.28 -8.96
CA ASP A 854 37.87 10.97 -10.28
C ASP A 854 36.87 10.18 -11.14
N ARG A 855 36.21 9.17 -10.56
CA ARG A 855 35.17 8.38 -11.24
C ARG A 855 33.97 9.23 -11.63
N PHE A 856 33.56 10.16 -10.77
CA PHE A 856 32.46 11.08 -11.07
C PHE A 856 32.83 12.00 -12.25
N ASP A 857 34.02 12.59 -12.25
CA ASP A 857 34.48 13.44 -13.35
C ASP A 857 34.70 12.64 -14.67
N ASP A 858 35.14 11.38 -14.60
CA ASP A 858 35.17 10.46 -15.75
C ASP A 858 33.76 10.25 -16.34
N GLY A 859 32.77 10.00 -15.48
CA GLY A 859 31.38 9.81 -15.89
C GLY A 859 30.77 11.05 -16.53
N LEU A 860 31.10 12.25 -16.05
CA LEU A 860 30.73 13.52 -16.69
C LEU A 860 31.36 13.64 -18.08
N ARG A 861 32.63 13.27 -18.24
CA ARG A 861 33.33 13.33 -19.54
C ARG A 861 32.82 12.30 -20.56
N SER A 862 32.27 11.18 -20.10
CA SER A 862 31.71 10.13 -20.97
C SER A 862 30.20 10.29 -21.20
N ASN A 863 29.59 11.38 -20.73
CA ASN A 863 28.15 11.65 -20.78
C ASN A 863 27.29 10.60 -20.04
N LEU A 864 27.86 9.87 -19.07
CA LEU A 864 27.14 8.83 -18.32
C LEU A 864 25.94 9.41 -17.57
N PHE A 865 26.10 10.62 -17.05
CA PHE A 865 25.14 11.27 -16.18
C PHE A 865 24.12 12.17 -16.92
N ASP A 866 24.35 12.46 -18.21
CA ASP A 866 23.53 13.41 -19.00
C ASP A 866 22.04 13.04 -19.02
N GLY A 867 21.72 11.76 -18.88
CA GLY A 867 20.35 11.30 -18.85
C GLY A 867 19.65 11.58 -17.53
N HIS A 868 20.33 11.46 -16.38
CA HIS A 868 19.66 11.23 -15.09
C HIS A 868 20.11 12.16 -13.96
N LEU A 869 21.25 12.85 -14.11
CA LEU A 869 21.73 13.83 -13.16
C LEU A 869 21.44 15.24 -13.67
N GLU A 870 20.88 16.09 -12.82
CA GLU A 870 20.68 17.50 -13.13
C GLU A 870 22.03 18.21 -13.29
N ALA A 871 22.09 19.13 -14.25
CA ALA A 871 23.30 19.91 -14.49
C ALA A 871 23.70 20.76 -13.27
N SER A 872 22.72 21.29 -12.51
CA SER A 872 22.91 21.99 -11.24
C SER A 872 23.61 21.11 -10.21
N THR A 873 23.08 19.91 -10.00
CA THR A 873 23.60 18.92 -9.05
C THR A 873 25.00 18.46 -9.45
N ALA A 874 25.20 18.16 -10.73
CA ALA A 874 26.50 17.80 -11.30
C ALA A 874 27.56 18.87 -11.08
N VAL A 875 27.24 20.14 -11.41
CA VAL A 875 28.16 21.28 -11.25
C VAL A 875 28.47 21.54 -9.79
N ARG A 876 27.46 21.45 -8.90
CA ARG A 876 27.65 21.64 -7.45
C ARG A 876 28.59 20.56 -6.90
N LEU A 877 28.33 19.29 -7.18
CA LEU A 877 29.12 18.19 -6.64
C LEU A 877 30.56 18.17 -7.18
N SER A 878 30.74 18.35 -8.50
CA SER A 878 32.09 18.48 -9.10
C SER A 878 32.85 19.70 -8.53
N GLY A 879 32.15 20.80 -8.26
CA GLY A 879 32.72 21.98 -7.59
C GLY A 879 33.22 21.66 -6.17
N ILE A 880 32.40 21.03 -5.34
CA ILE A 880 32.76 20.67 -3.96
C ILE A 880 33.89 19.63 -3.94
N PHE A 881 33.87 18.62 -4.81
CA PHE A 881 34.99 17.67 -4.91
C PHE A 881 36.30 18.35 -5.29
N ARG A 882 36.27 19.27 -6.25
CA ARG A 882 37.45 20.05 -6.63
C ARG A 882 37.99 20.87 -5.45
N ASP A 883 37.11 21.48 -4.67
CA ASP A 883 37.48 22.24 -3.49
C ASP A 883 38.07 21.32 -2.40
N LEU A 884 37.44 20.17 -2.11
CA LEU A 884 37.94 19.16 -1.17
C LEU A 884 39.35 18.65 -1.54
N LEU A 885 39.61 18.43 -2.83
CA LEU A 885 40.88 17.89 -3.30
C LEU A 885 42.00 18.95 -3.43
N SER A 886 41.67 20.22 -3.25
CA SER A 886 42.65 21.31 -3.27
C SER A 886 43.61 21.28 -2.08
N ASP A 887 44.73 21.99 -2.18
CA ASP A 887 45.71 22.09 -1.09
C ASP A 887 45.17 22.78 0.17
N ARG A 888 44.11 23.58 0.01
CA ARG A 888 43.47 24.38 1.05
C ARG A 888 41.95 24.34 0.88
N PRO A 889 41.28 23.25 1.32
CA PRO A 889 39.88 22.99 0.99
C PRO A 889 38.91 24.07 1.43
N LEU A 890 39.05 24.58 2.65
CA LEU A 890 38.17 25.62 3.19
C LEU A 890 38.34 26.94 2.46
N GLU A 891 39.57 27.37 2.18
CA GLU A 891 39.82 28.60 1.43
C GLU A 891 39.40 28.51 -0.03
N SER A 892 39.52 27.32 -0.65
CA SER A 892 39.02 27.07 -2.00
C SER A 892 37.50 27.17 -2.04
N TYR A 893 36.82 26.47 -1.13
CA TYR A 893 35.36 26.47 -1.05
C TYR A 893 34.78 27.83 -0.66
N GLN A 894 35.41 28.56 0.26
CA GLN A 894 34.98 29.92 0.60
C GLN A 894 35.10 30.87 -0.60
N ARG A 895 36.11 30.67 -1.47
CA ARG A 895 36.26 31.45 -2.70
C ARG A 895 35.21 31.10 -3.75
N SER A 896 34.87 29.81 -3.89
CA SER A 896 33.89 29.34 -4.88
C SER A 896 32.45 29.62 -4.46
N SER A 897 32.11 29.44 -3.18
CA SER A 897 30.76 29.60 -2.62
C SER A 897 30.43 31.02 -2.15
N GLY A 898 31.45 31.83 -1.82
CA GLY A 898 31.27 33.16 -1.23
C GLY A 898 30.82 33.15 0.24
N LYS A 899 30.69 31.98 0.87
CA LYS A 899 30.28 31.81 2.26
C LYS A 899 31.51 31.73 3.18
N VAL A 900 31.40 32.24 4.41
CA VAL A 900 32.36 31.91 5.48
C VAL A 900 32.02 30.51 5.98
N VAL A 901 32.99 29.59 5.96
CA VAL A 901 32.73 28.14 6.12
C VAL A 901 33.63 27.54 7.20
N THR A 902 33.07 26.65 8.01
CA THR A 902 33.78 25.78 8.96
C THR A 902 33.92 24.36 8.39
N PRO A 903 34.83 23.50 8.92
CA PRO A 903 34.91 22.09 8.53
C PRO A 903 33.56 21.36 8.56
N SER A 904 32.77 21.55 9.64
CA SER A 904 31.46 20.92 9.78
C SER A 904 30.50 21.39 8.69
N SER A 905 30.35 22.70 8.49
CA SER A 905 29.44 23.22 7.45
C SER A 905 29.87 22.84 6.03
N PHE A 906 31.17 22.64 5.78
CA PHE A 906 31.67 22.13 4.51
C PHE A 906 31.23 20.68 4.28
N VAL A 907 31.40 19.84 5.31
CA VAL A 907 30.99 18.43 5.28
C VAL A 907 29.48 18.34 5.10
N ASP A 908 28.69 19.16 5.78
CA ASP A 908 27.22 19.20 5.63
C ASP A 908 26.81 19.56 4.19
N ASP A 909 27.45 20.58 3.59
CA ASP A 909 27.20 20.97 2.20
C ASP A 909 27.60 19.87 1.19
N LEU A 910 28.70 19.14 1.46
CA LEU A 910 29.14 17.98 0.67
C LEU A 910 28.14 16.82 0.79
N VAL A 911 27.71 16.48 2.01
CA VAL A 911 26.70 15.46 2.26
C VAL A 911 25.41 15.82 1.54
N ALA A 912 24.94 17.07 1.66
CA ALA A 912 23.73 17.53 0.97
C ALA A 912 23.85 17.42 -0.57
N ALA A 913 25.00 17.74 -1.15
CA ALA A 913 25.24 17.60 -2.59
C ALA A 913 25.31 16.14 -3.04
N LEU A 914 25.95 15.27 -2.25
CA LEU A 914 25.97 13.82 -2.49
C LEU A 914 24.58 13.22 -2.39
N THR A 915 23.82 13.58 -1.36
CA THR A 915 22.42 13.15 -1.17
C THR A 915 21.59 13.48 -2.40
N ALA A 916 21.59 14.74 -2.85
CA ALA A 916 20.85 15.14 -4.04
C ALA A 916 21.25 14.33 -5.29
N ALA A 917 22.56 14.15 -5.53
CA ALA A 917 23.04 13.38 -6.68
C ALA A 917 22.67 11.90 -6.61
N ILE A 918 22.78 11.29 -5.43
CA ILE A 918 22.42 9.90 -5.22
C ILE A 918 20.91 9.71 -5.39
N GLU A 919 20.09 10.62 -4.86
CA GLU A 919 18.64 10.57 -5.02
C GLU A 919 18.19 10.65 -6.48
N GLU A 920 18.80 11.52 -7.28
CA GLU A 920 18.51 11.64 -8.71
C GLU A 920 18.86 10.38 -9.52
N LEU A 921 19.90 9.65 -9.10
CA LEU A 921 20.43 8.46 -9.79
C LEU A 921 19.89 7.13 -9.26
N THR A 922 19.38 7.08 -8.04
CA THR A 922 18.90 5.84 -7.41
C THR A 922 17.64 5.32 -8.10
N ARG A 923 17.59 4.03 -8.41
CA ARG A 923 16.43 3.32 -8.97
C ARG A 923 16.14 2.07 -8.12
N PRO A 924 15.29 2.19 -7.10
CA PRO A 924 14.85 1.02 -6.36
C PRO A 924 13.87 0.21 -7.24
N VAL A 925 14.24 -1.02 -7.58
CA VAL A 925 13.42 -1.87 -8.46
C VAL A 925 12.15 -2.33 -7.75
N ASP A 926 12.28 -2.96 -6.58
CA ASP A 926 11.13 -3.52 -5.86
C ASP A 926 10.37 -2.45 -5.06
N THR A 927 11.06 -1.42 -4.56
CA THR A 927 10.49 -0.37 -3.70
C THR A 927 10.37 0.96 -4.46
N ILE A 928 9.40 1.09 -5.35
CA ILE A 928 9.25 2.27 -6.23
C ILE A 928 9.02 3.56 -5.41
N LYS A 929 10.03 4.47 -5.35
CA LYS A 929 10.15 5.69 -4.51
C LYS A 929 8.94 6.65 -4.56
N HIS A 930 8.12 6.59 -5.61
CA HIS A 930 7.04 7.56 -5.85
C HIS A 930 5.70 6.94 -6.26
N GLN A 931 5.49 5.63 -6.06
CA GLN A 931 4.18 5.01 -6.35
C GLN A 931 3.37 4.72 -5.09
N ALA A 932 2.32 5.52 -4.92
CA ALA A 932 1.25 5.33 -3.94
C ALA A 932 0.21 4.30 -4.43
N LYS A 933 0.64 3.09 -4.84
CA LYS A 933 -0.30 2.04 -5.32
C LYS A 933 -1.17 1.44 -4.20
N THR A 934 -0.71 1.53 -2.96
CA THR A 934 -1.42 1.07 -1.75
C THR A 934 -1.38 2.09 -0.62
N VAL A 935 -0.60 3.16 -0.75
CA VAL A 935 -0.76 4.34 0.09
C VAL A 935 -1.91 5.11 -0.53
N THR A 936 -3.14 4.73 -0.18
CA THR A 936 -4.23 5.70 -0.17
C THR A 936 -3.78 6.78 0.81
N VAL A 937 -2.97 7.74 0.33
CA VAL A 937 -3.03 9.09 0.85
C VAL A 937 -4.51 9.36 0.76
N GLY A 938 -5.17 9.43 1.92
CA GLY A 938 -6.62 9.51 2.00
C GLY A 938 -7.05 10.79 1.33
N ILE A 939 -7.14 10.80 0.01
CA ILE A 939 -8.03 11.67 -0.71
C ILE A 939 -9.38 11.06 -0.46
N SER A 940 -9.93 11.37 0.73
CA SER A 940 -11.35 11.46 0.93
C SER A 940 -11.87 12.40 -0.15
N ARG A 941 -12.17 11.85 -1.34
CA ARG A 941 -12.90 12.57 -2.40
C ARG A 941 -14.32 12.94 -1.96
N SER A 942 -14.70 12.72 -0.70
CA SER A 942 -15.85 13.38 -0.08
C SER A 942 -15.72 14.90 -0.06
N ASP A 943 -14.49 15.41 -0.20
CA ASP A 943 -14.18 16.83 -0.05
C ASP A 943 -13.99 17.56 -1.39
N GLU A 944 -13.92 16.79 -2.50
CA GLU A 944 -14.01 17.34 -3.86
C GLU A 944 -15.44 17.83 -4.10
N GLY A 945 -15.59 19.15 -4.21
CA GLY A 945 -16.87 19.81 -4.45
C GLY A 945 -17.49 20.50 -3.23
N ILE A 946 -16.83 20.52 -2.05
CA ILE A 946 -17.29 21.36 -0.92
C ILE A 946 -17.40 22.82 -1.34
N ILE A 947 -16.42 23.31 -2.10
CA ILE A 947 -16.42 24.68 -2.62
C ILE A 947 -17.56 24.89 -3.61
N ASP A 948 -17.95 23.88 -4.38
CA ASP A 948 -18.98 23.96 -5.41
C ASP A 948 -20.42 23.87 -4.85
N ARG A 949 -20.57 23.66 -3.54
CA ARG A 949 -21.90 23.63 -2.90
C ARG A 949 -22.59 24.99 -3.00
N PRO A 950 -23.87 25.05 -3.41
CA PRO A 950 -24.61 26.30 -3.56
C PRO A 950 -24.55 27.24 -2.34
N LEU A 951 -24.66 26.71 -1.12
CA LEU A 951 -24.59 27.52 0.09
C LEU A 951 -23.18 28.06 0.35
N VAL A 952 -22.13 27.30 0.04
CA VAL A 952 -20.73 27.75 0.13
C VAL A 952 -20.44 28.83 -0.92
N GLN A 953 -20.91 28.63 -2.16
CA GLN A 953 -20.83 29.64 -3.21
C GLN A 953 -21.55 30.92 -2.81
N ALA A 954 -22.73 30.83 -2.17
CA ALA A 954 -23.45 32.02 -1.70
C ALA A 954 -22.66 32.85 -0.66
N VAL A 955 -21.84 32.21 0.19
CA VAL A 955 -20.95 32.91 1.12
C VAL A 955 -19.78 33.59 0.39
N LEU A 956 -19.20 32.92 -0.60
CA LEU A 956 -18.11 33.48 -1.42
C LEU A 956 -18.60 34.63 -2.29
N GLU A 957 -19.78 34.50 -2.91
CA GLU A 957 -20.44 35.55 -3.69
C GLU A 957 -20.86 36.74 -2.82
N ALA A 958 -21.14 36.52 -1.53
CA ALA A 958 -21.34 37.58 -0.55
C ALA A 958 -20.04 38.35 -0.19
N GLY A 959 -18.89 37.92 -0.72
CA GLY A 959 -17.61 38.62 -0.68
C GLY A 959 -16.61 38.08 0.35
N ALA A 960 -16.91 36.99 1.06
CA ALA A 960 -15.94 36.36 1.95
C ALA A 960 -14.75 35.78 1.15
N GLY A 961 -13.53 36.03 1.63
CA GLY A 961 -12.33 35.43 1.05
C GLY A 961 -12.23 33.94 1.41
N ARG A 962 -11.67 33.12 0.51
CA ARG A 962 -11.42 31.70 0.82
C ARG A 962 -10.39 31.54 1.96
N ASP A 963 -9.44 32.46 2.08
CA ASP A 963 -8.38 32.45 3.09
C ASP A 963 -8.88 32.78 4.51
N VAL A 964 -10.14 33.20 4.66
CA VAL A 964 -10.75 33.56 5.96
C VAL A 964 -11.90 32.63 6.36
N LEU A 965 -12.17 31.57 5.60
CA LEU A 965 -13.15 30.55 5.97
C LEU A 965 -12.42 29.29 6.40
N SER A 966 -12.64 28.86 7.65
CA SER A 966 -12.06 27.60 8.14
C SER A 966 -12.64 26.40 7.40
N TYR A 967 -11.87 25.31 7.30
CA TYR A 967 -12.36 24.06 6.70
C TYR A 967 -13.64 23.57 7.40
N ARG A 968 -13.69 23.65 8.73
CA ARG A 968 -14.88 23.31 9.53
C ARG A 968 -16.09 24.15 9.14
N SER A 969 -15.93 25.46 8.93
CA SER A 969 -17.01 26.33 8.45
C SER A 969 -17.51 25.92 7.07
N LEU A 970 -16.59 25.59 6.15
CA LEU A 970 -16.94 25.12 4.80
C LEU A 970 -17.68 23.77 4.82
N LYS A 971 -17.22 22.84 5.66
CA LYS A 971 -17.85 21.53 5.85
C LYS A 971 -19.26 21.66 6.42
N VAL A 972 -19.45 22.47 7.47
CA VAL A 972 -20.78 22.73 8.07
C VAL A 972 -21.72 23.38 7.05
N LEU A 973 -21.24 24.32 6.24
CA LEU A 973 -22.06 24.91 5.18
C LEU A 973 -22.43 23.90 4.10
N ALA A 974 -21.52 23.00 3.72
CA ALA A 974 -21.80 21.91 2.79
C ALA A 974 -22.83 20.92 3.35
N ASP A 975 -22.78 20.62 4.65
CA ASP A 975 -23.72 19.72 5.31
C ASP A 975 -25.09 20.37 5.56
N LEU A 976 -25.14 21.70 5.71
CA LEU A 976 -26.39 22.48 5.79
C LEU A 976 -27.06 22.73 4.43
N ASP A 977 -26.32 22.63 3.32
CA ASP A 977 -26.80 22.93 1.97
C ASP A 977 -28.11 22.19 1.60
N PRO A 978 -28.29 20.89 1.87
CA PRO A 978 -29.54 20.17 1.56
C PRO A 978 -30.78 20.71 2.28
N ALA A 979 -30.61 21.39 3.42
CA ALA A 979 -31.71 22.01 4.16
C ALA A 979 -32.18 23.33 3.55
N VAL A 980 -31.33 24.00 2.77
CA VAL A 980 -31.58 25.35 2.25
C VAL A 980 -32.30 25.28 0.89
N ALA A 981 -33.58 25.66 0.88
CA ALA A 981 -34.37 25.83 -0.34
C ALA A 981 -33.94 27.04 -1.18
N GLY A 982 -33.26 28.03 -0.58
CA GLY A 982 -32.61 29.11 -1.31
C GLY A 982 -32.10 30.27 -0.45
N VAL A 983 -31.10 31.01 -0.96
CA VAL A 983 -30.53 32.21 -0.32
C VAL A 983 -31.22 33.47 -0.87
N ARG A 984 -31.83 34.28 0.00
CA ARG A 984 -32.65 35.46 -0.34
C ARG A 984 -31.88 36.78 -0.26
N GLY A 985 -30.73 36.80 0.39
CA GLY A 985 -29.90 37.98 0.54
C GLY A 985 -28.77 37.76 1.54
N PHE A 986 -27.89 38.74 1.68
CA PHE A 986 -26.78 38.68 2.62
C PHE A 986 -26.42 40.06 3.19
N THR A 987 -25.80 40.06 4.36
CA THR A 987 -25.09 41.23 4.90
C THR A 987 -23.71 40.78 5.36
N ARG A 988 -22.67 41.45 4.87
CA ARG A 988 -21.29 41.19 5.27
C ARG A 988 -20.80 42.27 6.22
N TYR A 989 -20.06 41.86 7.24
CA TYR A 989 -19.55 42.72 8.30
C TYR A 989 -18.03 42.62 8.44
N ASP A 990 -17.41 43.75 8.79
CA ASP A 990 -16.03 43.86 9.24
C ASP A 990 -16.02 43.86 10.77
N ILE A 991 -15.05 43.18 11.39
CA ILE A 991 -14.87 43.17 12.84
C ILE A 991 -13.44 43.59 13.18
N ASP A 992 -13.33 44.60 14.06
CA ASP A 992 -12.06 45.07 14.63
C ASP A 992 -12.22 45.17 16.15
N GLY A 993 -11.73 44.16 16.86
CA GLY A 993 -11.99 43.98 18.29
C GLY A 993 -13.48 43.91 18.62
N ASP A 994 -13.97 44.83 19.45
CA ASP A 994 -15.38 44.93 19.81
C ASP A 994 -16.22 45.76 18.82
N ALA A 995 -15.61 46.31 17.77
CA ALA A 995 -16.29 47.10 16.75
C ALA A 995 -16.79 46.22 15.60
N ILE A 996 -17.98 46.53 15.08
CA ILE A 996 -18.55 45.86 13.91
C ILE A 996 -19.12 46.90 12.93
N ASN A 997 -18.80 46.75 11.65
CA ASN A 997 -19.26 47.65 10.58
C ASN A 997 -19.84 46.85 9.41
N VAL A 998 -20.81 47.41 8.69
CA VAL A 998 -21.37 46.75 7.49
C VAL A 998 -20.47 47.07 6.30
N ILE A 999 -19.98 46.03 5.62
CA ILE A 999 -19.16 46.15 4.41
C ILE A 999 -20.04 46.15 3.17
N ASP A 1000 -20.97 45.19 3.08
CA ASP A 1000 -21.79 45.00 1.87
C ASP A 1000 -23.15 44.36 2.17
N ARG A 1001 -24.11 44.55 1.27
CA ARG A 1001 -25.46 43.95 1.31
C ARG A 1001 -25.98 43.54 -0.06
N GLY A 1002 -26.53 42.32 -0.12
CA GLY A 1002 -27.19 41.76 -1.29
C GLY A 1002 -28.62 41.29 -1.02
N GLY A 1003 -29.40 41.16 -2.10
CA GLY A 1003 -30.77 40.64 -2.06
C GLY A 1003 -31.69 41.45 -1.14
N ILE A 1004 -32.52 40.76 -0.36
CA ILE A 1004 -33.50 41.39 0.53
C ILE A 1004 -32.86 42.31 1.58
N SER A 1005 -31.58 42.11 1.93
CA SER A 1005 -30.91 42.87 2.99
C SER A 1005 -30.66 44.35 2.64
N ARG A 1006 -30.72 44.73 1.36
CA ARG A 1006 -30.52 46.13 0.92
C ARG A 1006 -31.55 47.08 1.50
N ASP A 1007 -32.77 46.61 1.66
CA ASP A 1007 -33.89 47.41 2.16
C ASP A 1007 -34.13 47.18 3.67
N LEU A 1008 -33.27 46.41 4.35
CA LEU A 1008 -33.40 46.12 5.77
C LEU A 1008 -32.52 47.06 6.62
N PRO A 1009 -33.09 47.71 7.65
CA PRO A 1009 -32.30 48.50 8.59
C PRO A 1009 -31.41 47.58 9.43
N SER A 1010 -30.11 47.89 9.53
CA SER A 1010 -29.19 47.13 10.38
C SER A 1010 -28.91 47.90 11.66
N ARG A 1011 -29.03 47.23 12.82
CA ARG A 1011 -28.72 47.85 14.12
C ARG A 1011 -27.27 48.35 14.22
N VAL A 1012 -26.37 47.77 13.43
CA VAL A 1012 -24.96 48.17 13.32
C VAL A 1012 -24.80 49.58 12.73
N GLU A 1013 -25.78 50.07 11.96
CA GLU A 1013 -25.77 51.44 11.39
C GLU A 1013 -25.99 52.54 12.45
N GLY A 1014 -26.51 52.18 13.63
CA GLY A 1014 -26.72 53.12 14.75
C GLY A 1014 -25.78 52.90 15.95
N VAL A 1015 -25.32 51.67 16.17
CA VAL A 1015 -24.40 51.28 17.25
C VAL A 1015 -23.42 50.23 16.72
N GLY A 1016 -22.17 50.62 16.47
CA GLY A 1016 -21.13 49.76 15.89
C GLY A 1016 -20.41 48.85 16.91
N VAL A 1017 -21.10 48.39 17.97
CA VAL A 1017 -20.50 47.50 18.98
C VAL A 1017 -21.01 46.08 18.80
N LEU A 1018 -20.09 45.12 18.75
CA LEU A 1018 -20.35 43.70 18.59
C LEU A 1018 -21.07 43.15 19.83
N ARG A 1019 -22.35 42.80 19.71
CA ARG A 1019 -23.19 42.30 20.82
C ARG A 1019 -24.21 41.26 20.35
N GLY A 1020 -24.67 40.43 21.29
CA GLY A 1020 -25.71 39.43 21.03
C GLY A 1020 -25.23 38.29 20.15
N THR A 1021 -26.09 37.79 19.25
CA THR A 1021 -25.79 36.62 18.39
C THR A 1021 -24.51 36.80 17.56
N LYS A 1022 -24.22 38.02 17.07
CA LYS A 1022 -23.01 38.30 16.30
C LYS A 1022 -21.74 38.21 17.14
N HIS A 1023 -21.78 38.68 18.39
CA HIS A 1023 -20.67 38.49 19.33
C HIS A 1023 -20.44 37.01 19.61
N ARG A 1024 -21.51 36.25 19.85
CA ARG A 1024 -21.42 34.81 20.10
C ARG A 1024 -20.73 34.07 18.94
N VAL A 1025 -21.19 34.29 17.71
CA VAL A 1025 -20.59 33.67 16.52
C VAL A 1025 -19.13 34.09 16.33
N ALA A 1026 -18.82 35.36 16.57
CA ALA A 1026 -17.45 35.84 16.46
C ALA A 1026 -16.51 35.31 17.56
N SER A 1027 -17.01 35.05 18.77
CA SER A 1027 -16.22 34.50 19.87
C SER A 1027 -16.07 32.98 19.81
N GLU A 1028 -17.14 32.27 19.41
CA GLU A 1028 -17.16 30.82 19.29
C GLU A 1028 -16.52 30.35 17.97
N GLN A 1029 -16.42 31.23 16.97
CA GLN A 1029 -15.87 30.93 15.63
C GLN A 1029 -16.59 29.78 14.91
N GLU A 1030 -17.85 29.54 15.27
CA GLU A 1030 -18.68 28.48 14.71
C GLU A 1030 -19.84 29.03 13.87
N VAL A 1031 -20.19 28.32 12.80
CA VAL A 1031 -21.36 28.65 11.97
C VAL A 1031 -22.62 28.46 12.80
N LEU A 1032 -23.54 29.42 12.73
CA LEU A 1032 -24.79 29.38 13.51
C LEU A 1032 -26.00 29.61 12.63
N VAL A 1033 -26.97 28.70 12.70
CA VAL A 1033 -28.32 28.83 12.15
C VAL A 1033 -29.26 29.38 13.23
N ALA A 1034 -29.97 30.47 12.94
CA ALA A 1034 -30.88 31.10 13.90
C ALA A 1034 -32.03 31.87 13.24
N ALA A 1035 -33.11 32.09 14.00
CA ALA A 1035 -34.21 32.98 13.61
C ALA A 1035 -34.03 34.40 14.19
N GLY A 1036 -34.33 35.41 13.39
CA GLY A 1036 -34.28 36.82 13.78
C GLY A 1036 -35.26 37.14 14.92
N ARG A 1037 -34.78 37.65 16.05
CA ARG A 1037 -35.59 37.89 17.25
C ARG A 1037 -36.74 38.90 17.08
N SER A 1038 -36.67 39.78 16.08
CA SER A 1038 -37.67 40.85 15.85
C SER A 1038 -38.57 40.61 14.65
N ASP A 1039 -38.14 39.76 13.71
CA ASP A 1039 -38.79 39.59 12.41
C ASP A 1039 -38.92 38.12 11.96
N GLY A 1040 -38.48 37.16 12.79
CA GLY A 1040 -38.61 35.73 12.55
C GLY A 1040 -37.86 35.19 11.33
N ARG A 1041 -36.99 36.00 10.71
CA ARG A 1041 -36.30 35.59 9.47
C ARG A 1041 -35.20 34.58 9.76
N LEU A 1042 -35.07 33.58 8.90
CA LEU A 1042 -34.06 32.53 9.01
C LEU A 1042 -32.71 33.01 8.50
N LEU A 1043 -31.69 32.82 9.33
CA LEU A 1043 -30.35 33.36 9.14
C LEU A 1043 -29.30 32.27 9.34
N ILE A 1044 -28.25 32.32 8.53
CA ILE A 1044 -27.01 31.58 8.76
C ILE A 1044 -25.89 32.60 8.97
N PHE A 1045 -25.22 32.53 10.11
CA PHE A 1045 -24.08 33.37 10.47
C PHE A 1045 -22.80 32.58 10.24
N VAL A 1046 -21.89 33.15 9.45
CA VAL A 1046 -20.63 32.53 9.06
C VAL A 1046 -19.47 33.44 9.49
N PRO A 1047 -18.59 32.99 10.41
CA PRO A 1047 -17.42 33.75 10.82
C PRO A 1047 -16.32 33.74 9.76
N GLU A 1048 -15.71 34.91 9.55
CA GLU A 1048 -14.47 35.06 8.79
C GLU A 1048 -13.31 35.15 9.79
N VAL A 1049 -12.43 34.15 9.82
CA VAL A 1049 -11.34 34.00 10.80
C VAL A 1049 -9.98 34.03 10.10
N LYS A 1050 -9.07 34.87 10.60
CA LYS A 1050 -7.70 35.00 10.09
C LYS A 1050 -6.73 35.00 11.25
N SER A 1051 -5.71 34.13 11.20
CA SER A 1051 -4.70 33.99 12.26
C SER A 1051 -5.28 33.76 13.67
N GLY A 1052 -6.39 33.02 13.77
CA GLY A 1052 -7.06 32.73 15.04
C GLY A 1052 -8.00 33.83 15.55
N GLU A 1053 -8.12 34.96 14.86
CA GLU A 1053 -9.02 36.07 15.23
C GLU A 1053 -10.16 36.23 14.20
N THR A 1054 -11.37 36.55 14.67
CA THR A 1054 -12.51 36.80 13.78
C THR A 1054 -12.43 38.21 13.22
N THR A 1055 -12.12 38.31 11.92
CA THR A 1055 -11.98 39.58 11.20
C THR A 1055 -13.28 40.01 10.50
N GLY A 1056 -14.29 39.15 10.41
CA GLY A 1056 -15.55 39.48 9.76
C GLY A 1056 -16.67 38.48 10.01
N LEU A 1057 -17.87 38.82 9.52
CA LEU A 1057 -19.05 37.94 9.56
C LEU A 1057 -19.86 38.07 8.27
N VAL A 1058 -20.23 36.94 7.67
CA VAL A 1058 -21.28 36.89 6.64
C VAL A 1058 -22.58 36.41 7.27
N LEU A 1059 -23.66 37.15 7.03
CA LEU A 1059 -25.01 36.80 7.46
C LEU A 1059 -25.85 36.55 6.22
N LEU A 1060 -26.21 35.29 5.98
CA LEU A 1060 -27.10 34.89 4.89
C LEU A 1060 -28.55 34.85 5.36
N HIS A 1061 -29.46 35.44 4.58
CA HIS A 1061 -30.89 35.26 4.74
C HIS A 1061 -31.33 34.07 3.89
N VAL A 1062 -31.86 33.02 4.52
CA VAL A 1062 -32.17 31.75 3.85
C VAL A 1062 -33.66 31.42 3.93
N ALA A 1063 -34.09 30.50 3.08
CA ALA A 1063 -35.32 29.75 3.25
C ALA A 1063 -34.96 28.27 3.37
N PHE A 1064 -35.52 27.58 4.35
CA PHE A 1064 -35.40 26.12 4.45
C PHE A 1064 -36.51 25.43 3.67
N HIS A 1065 -36.29 24.17 3.33
CA HIS A 1065 -37.38 23.28 2.95
C HIS A 1065 -38.36 23.10 4.12
N ASP A 1066 -39.64 22.87 3.86
CA ASP A 1066 -40.63 22.67 4.92
C ASP A 1066 -40.30 21.39 5.72
N THR A 1067 -40.05 20.28 5.02
CA THR A 1067 -39.54 19.01 5.56
C THR A 1067 -38.54 18.38 4.58
N LEU A 1068 -37.77 17.39 5.04
CA LEU A 1068 -36.81 16.63 4.23
C LEU A 1068 -37.00 15.12 4.46
N PRO A 1069 -36.55 14.24 3.55
CA PRO A 1069 -36.42 12.82 3.84
C PRO A 1069 -35.58 12.57 5.10
N ALA A 1070 -35.96 11.57 5.92
CA ALA A 1070 -35.35 11.34 7.23
C ALA A 1070 -33.83 11.07 7.17
N ASP A 1071 -33.37 10.33 6.17
CA ASP A 1071 -31.97 10.02 5.92
C ASP A 1071 -31.16 11.27 5.57
N VAL A 1072 -31.72 12.16 4.75
CA VAL A 1072 -31.13 13.45 4.38
C VAL A 1072 -31.07 14.36 5.61
N MET A 1073 -32.16 14.46 6.36
CA MET A 1073 -32.25 15.32 7.55
C MET A 1073 -31.30 14.86 8.66
N ARG A 1074 -31.13 13.55 8.84
CA ARG A 1074 -30.12 12.97 9.73
C ARG A 1074 -28.72 13.44 9.37
N GLY A 1075 -28.34 13.36 8.09
CA GLY A 1075 -27.05 13.84 7.61
C GLY A 1075 -26.82 15.33 7.89
N VAL A 1076 -27.84 16.17 7.66
CA VAL A 1076 -27.79 17.61 7.99
C VAL A 1076 -27.56 17.83 9.49
N LEU A 1077 -28.28 17.10 10.36
CA LEU A 1077 -28.18 17.25 11.82
C LEU A 1077 -26.88 16.69 12.41
N GLN A 1078 -26.28 15.69 11.76
CA GLN A 1078 -24.95 15.18 12.15
C GLN A 1078 -23.86 16.18 11.77
N GLY A 1079 -23.96 16.80 10.59
CA GLY A 1079 -22.99 17.80 10.13
C GLY A 1079 -23.09 19.18 10.79
N TYR A 1080 -24.19 19.47 11.51
CA TYR A 1080 -24.43 20.75 12.17
C TYR A 1080 -24.68 20.59 13.68
N ASP A 1081 -23.81 21.19 14.52
CA ASP A 1081 -23.96 21.31 15.98
C ASP A 1081 -24.12 19.95 16.72
N THR A 1082 -23.68 18.82 16.12
CA THR A 1082 -23.88 17.45 16.64
C THR A 1082 -25.34 17.21 17.07
N ARG A 1083 -26.26 17.86 16.35
CA ARG A 1083 -27.61 18.09 16.82
C ARG A 1083 -28.43 16.80 16.82
N TYR A 1084 -28.10 15.90 15.90
CA TYR A 1084 -28.65 14.56 15.84
C TYR A 1084 -28.39 13.80 17.15
N ASP A 1085 -27.13 13.70 17.56
CA ASP A 1085 -26.72 12.93 18.74
C ASP A 1085 -27.37 13.48 20.00
N ARG A 1086 -27.41 14.81 20.15
CA ARG A 1086 -28.08 15.46 21.29
C ARG A 1086 -29.58 15.21 21.35
N LEU A 1087 -30.23 15.09 20.18
CA LEU A 1087 -31.66 14.78 20.11
C LEU A 1087 -31.90 13.29 20.42
N VAL A 1088 -31.06 12.41 19.90
CA VAL A 1088 -31.07 10.97 20.21
C VAL A 1088 -30.87 10.73 21.70
N ASP A 1089 -29.88 11.36 22.31
CA ASP A 1089 -29.59 11.26 23.74
C ASP A 1089 -30.79 11.70 24.59
N TRP A 1090 -31.37 12.86 24.26
CA TRP A 1090 -32.51 13.40 25.00
C TRP A 1090 -33.76 12.53 24.88
N VAL A 1091 -34.07 12.04 23.68
CA VAL A 1091 -35.22 11.16 23.45
C VAL A 1091 -35.00 9.79 24.09
N ASN A 1092 -33.79 9.23 24.02
CA ASN A 1092 -33.48 7.97 24.68
C ASN A 1092 -33.58 8.09 26.21
N GLU A 1093 -33.22 9.25 26.78
CA GLU A 1093 -33.36 9.53 28.20
C GLU A 1093 -34.84 9.52 28.65
N THR A 1094 -35.78 9.97 27.81
CA THR A 1094 -37.21 10.06 28.20
C THR A 1094 -38.12 8.96 27.64
N GLU A 1095 -37.87 8.46 26.44
CA GLU A 1095 -38.74 7.52 25.70
C GLU A 1095 -38.10 6.13 25.45
N GLY A 1096 -36.79 5.97 25.64
CA GLY A 1096 -36.08 4.70 25.54
C GLY A 1096 -35.77 4.18 24.13
N ALA A 1097 -36.31 4.80 23.07
CA ALA A 1097 -35.94 4.53 21.68
C ALA A 1097 -36.18 5.75 20.79
N PHE A 1098 -35.26 5.99 19.85
CA PHE A 1098 -35.34 7.07 18.86
C PHE A 1098 -35.85 6.54 17.51
N ASP A 1099 -37.06 6.91 17.11
CA ASP A 1099 -37.60 6.62 15.77
C ASP A 1099 -37.06 7.64 14.76
N GLU A 1100 -36.09 7.24 13.94
CA GLU A 1100 -35.49 8.12 12.92
C GLU A 1100 -36.50 8.59 11.86
N SER A 1101 -37.60 7.87 11.64
CA SER A 1101 -38.58 8.24 10.60
C SER A 1101 -39.29 9.56 10.88
N LEU A 1102 -39.41 9.94 12.16
CA LEU A 1102 -40.02 11.20 12.59
C LEU A 1102 -39.23 12.43 12.15
N LEU A 1103 -37.92 12.31 11.90
CA LEU A 1103 -37.10 13.39 11.33
C LEU A 1103 -37.64 13.88 9.98
N GLY A 1104 -38.32 13.00 9.23
CA GLY A 1104 -38.92 13.38 7.96
C GLY A 1104 -40.27 14.09 8.07
N THR A 1105 -40.83 14.18 9.28
CA THR A 1105 -42.17 14.72 9.55
C THR A 1105 -42.15 16.08 10.26
N ILE A 1106 -41.04 16.39 10.94
CA ILE A 1106 -40.85 17.65 11.68
C ILE A 1106 -40.25 18.70 10.74
N SER A 1107 -40.60 19.97 10.96
CA SER A 1107 -40.08 21.04 10.11
C SER A 1107 -38.56 21.19 10.24
N VAL A 1108 -37.88 21.48 9.13
CA VAL A 1108 -36.42 21.69 9.11
C VAL A 1108 -36.02 22.84 10.04
N GLU A 1109 -36.82 23.90 10.10
CA GLU A 1109 -36.61 25.04 11.01
C GLU A 1109 -36.60 24.59 12.47
N GLU A 1110 -37.58 23.79 12.89
CA GLU A 1110 -37.71 23.30 14.26
C GLU A 1110 -36.58 22.32 14.61
N LEU A 1111 -36.18 21.47 13.66
CA LEU A 1111 -35.05 20.56 13.85
C LEU A 1111 -33.72 21.30 13.98
N LEU A 1112 -33.48 22.37 13.23
CA LEU A 1112 -32.20 23.10 13.23
C LEU A 1112 -32.09 24.17 14.33
N ILE A 1113 -33.21 24.78 14.74
CA ILE A 1113 -33.20 25.96 15.63
C ILE A 1113 -33.95 25.70 16.95
N GLY A 1114 -34.95 24.80 16.95
CA GLY A 1114 -35.79 24.51 18.10
C GLY A 1114 -34.99 23.95 19.29
N PRO A 1115 -35.29 24.33 20.55
CA PRO A 1115 -34.61 23.76 21.71
C PRO A 1115 -34.70 22.22 21.69
N ILE A 1116 -33.58 21.52 21.87
CA ILE A 1116 -33.53 20.04 21.85
C ILE A 1116 -34.65 19.42 22.68
N SER A 1117 -34.89 19.95 23.87
CA SER A 1117 -35.93 19.48 24.78
C SER A 1117 -37.35 19.60 24.25
N ALA A 1118 -37.63 20.63 23.43
CA ALA A 1118 -38.94 20.87 22.84
C ALA A 1118 -39.10 20.07 21.54
N THR A 1119 -38.05 20.00 20.72
CA THR A 1119 -38.04 19.18 19.50
C THR A 1119 -38.19 17.69 19.83
N ALA A 1120 -37.64 17.24 20.96
CA ALA A 1120 -37.81 15.87 21.44
C ALA A 1120 -39.25 15.51 21.84
N ASP A 1121 -40.12 16.49 22.14
CA ASP A 1121 -41.52 16.22 22.52
C ASP A 1121 -42.32 15.57 21.37
N HIS A 1122 -41.89 15.72 20.11
CA HIS A 1122 -42.50 15.01 18.97
C HIS A 1122 -42.40 13.48 19.09
N TRP A 1123 -41.32 12.98 19.72
CA TRP A 1123 -41.17 11.54 20.01
C TRP A 1123 -42.04 11.09 21.18
N ARG A 1124 -42.44 11.98 22.09
CA ARG A 1124 -43.44 11.69 23.15
C ARG A 1124 -44.85 11.58 22.60
N GLU A 1125 -45.21 12.43 21.64
CA GLU A 1125 -46.56 12.45 21.08
C GLU A 1125 -46.80 11.26 20.13
N SER A 1126 -45.77 10.75 19.47
CA SER A 1126 -45.87 9.54 18.62
C SER A 1126 -45.96 8.23 19.42
N ASN A 1127 -45.50 8.22 20.68
CA ASN A 1127 -45.56 7.05 21.58
C ASN A 1127 -46.83 7.01 22.46
N ARG A 1128 -47.75 7.98 22.30
CA ARG A 1128 -49.08 8.00 22.93
C ARG A 1128 -50.17 7.64 21.92
#